data_AF-A0A4R4NHN2-F1
#
_entry.id   AF-A0A4R4NHN2-F1
#
_cell.length_a   1.000
_cell.length_b   1.000
_cell.length_c   1.000
_cell.angle_alpha   90.00
_cell.angle_beta   90.00
_cell.angle_gamma   90.00
#
_symmetry.space_group_name_H-M   'P 1'
#
loop_
_entity.id
_entity.type
_entity.pdbx_description
1 polymer ?
#
loop_
_entity_poly.entity_id
_entity_poly.type
_entity_poly.pdbx_seq_one_letter_code
_entity_poly.pdbx_strand_id
1 'polypeptide(L)'
;MTGTPERRPLVHRRTLLGGGLIALGTAAVPPLAGTAVAATGAPSAGAPTDALADEWPTPPNGHPEWRNNIGIFEVNSEPPHATFMPYADLQQALAGDRTDSPYRLGLDGTWRFQHVDRPDDRDPDFHRTDVDDSSWDTIPVPSNWQLHGYDFPIYVNIAYPWWGASGQSEAPLPPEVPTRFNPVGQYRRTFQLPAGWQGRRVHIHFEGVKAGFYVWVNGTRVGYREGSYTPAEFDITDHVRAGTNLVAVEVFRFPDGDWMENQDMIRLSGIFRSVYLYSLPTVHLRDFTLGTRLRDNYTNADLAVTAQIRNSGAQRSGTYTVETQLYDAERRPAWSGTLRLTADIGSAPPGQDITARASRSVPGPRLWSAEHPELYTAVLRLRDPSGAVVQTVSARVGFREFALRDGLIRINGRPVSLRGVNRHEIDADRGAALTREDLVRDIRAMKRLNINAVRTAHYPNNPVWYELADEYGLYVMDEANLETHGVMRDYPASRTDWTAPVIDRAAAMVHRDKNHPSVVIWSLGNEAGAGGNFVTMRNWIRAADPTRIIQYQGDNRPEVSDLRVEGYESPAQVEARASASDRRPYVMHEYAHSMGNSTGNLKEYWDVIRSHPVLQGGFIWDFADEALRWPIPSGGGRTYLSYGGDWGDRPDFAGNFCGNGILDAERRPAGKAVEVKQIYQAVNVSAGADVTAGVIRIANEYLFTNVNEFTGDWALVADGQVVQRGTLTAAQLDVPPLSSRTVALPIRRPAAPAPGAEHFLRLSFTLRSATPWAEAGFEVAKQQLPVDFDSPPIVPTPVTQVPTLTVSDSGGTITVRGTDVTVTISRSTGLMTSYEALGTRLVSSGPVPNFWRAPNDNDRGNGHPTRNATWRSAGANRTVTGVDVRRLSDRAVRVTVRGTLPTSTASQYTTTYTVYGNGEIRVANTLRPGSSSLPYIPEVGTILFLPSALERMHYYGRGPEENHWDRHTGSDVGVYSSTVSDQWTSYLRPQENGNKTDIRWVALVDAQGRGLLAYGEGLLEVNASHFTPEDLSAETRHEYQLSPRPEVVLRLNHRQMGVGGNDTWGAHTLDAYKLFPDREYAYAYRLRPLLAVQDAMALSRRPVSET
;
A
#
# COMPACT_ATOMS: atom_id res chain seq x y z
N MET A 1 56.02 33.73 -24.59
CA MET A 1 54.90 34.55 -25.09
C MET A 1 53.69 34.20 -24.23
N THR A 2 53.59 34.78 -23.04
CA THR A 2 52.85 36.02 -22.69
C THR A 2 51.34 35.73 -22.54
N GLY A 3 50.73 35.72 -21.36
CA GLY A 3 51.22 36.01 -20.02
C GLY A 3 50.19 35.63 -18.94
N THR A 4 50.72 35.28 -17.76
CA THR A 4 50.14 35.41 -16.40
C THR A 4 49.98 36.91 -16.03
N PRO A 5 49.38 37.35 -14.89
CA PRO A 5 49.19 36.66 -13.59
C PRO A 5 47.76 36.91 -12.99
N GLU A 6 47.32 36.57 -11.76
CA GLU A 6 48.03 36.44 -10.50
C GLU A 6 47.16 35.76 -9.41
N ARG A 7 47.83 35.22 -8.39
CA ARG A 7 47.30 34.48 -7.24
C ARG A 7 47.56 35.30 -5.96
N ARG A 8 46.65 35.14 -4.97
CA ARG A 8 46.84 35.15 -3.49
C ARG A 8 46.99 36.52 -2.75
N PRO A 9 46.91 36.58 -1.39
CA PRO A 9 45.91 35.98 -0.45
C PRO A 9 45.54 36.88 0.78
N LEU A 10 44.57 36.39 1.58
CA LEU A 10 44.22 36.58 3.01
C LEU A 10 45.06 37.49 3.95
N VAL A 11 44.38 38.31 4.79
CA VAL A 11 44.78 38.62 6.19
C VAL A 11 43.56 38.86 7.11
N HIS A 12 43.63 38.27 8.32
CA HIS A 12 42.72 38.35 9.49
C HIS A 12 42.86 39.63 10.36
N ARG A 13 41.79 40.00 11.11
CA ARG A 13 41.71 40.28 12.59
C ARG A 13 40.42 41.08 12.90
N ARG A 14 39.45 40.59 13.67
CA ARG A 14 39.30 40.46 15.15
C ARG A 14 38.45 41.60 15.79
N THR A 15 37.34 41.17 16.41
CA THR A 15 36.67 41.65 17.65
C THR A 15 35.75 42.89 17.73
N LEU A 16 34.52 42.60 18.20
CA LEU A 16 33.71 43.20 19.29
C LEU A 16 32.62 44.28 19.04
N LEU A 17 31.44 43.91 19.57
CA LEU A 17 30.37 44.69 20.24
C LEU A 17 29.38 45.52 19.41
N GLY A 18 28.09 45.26 19.69
CA GLY A 18 26.98 46.17 19.37
C GLY A 18 25.64 45.44 19.41
N GLY A 19 25.01 45.38 20.58
CA GLY A 19 23.65 44.86 20.74
C GLY A 19 22.61 45.73 20.02
N GLY A 20 21.52 45.10 19.62
CA GLY A 20 20.35 45.79 19.07
C GLY A 20 19.14 44.88 19.17
N LEU A 21 18.21 45.23 20.06
CA LEU A 21 16.87 44.65 20.14
C LEU A 21 16.20 44.68 18.75
N ILE A 22 15.59 43.56 18.36
CA ILE A 22 14.58 43.56 17.30
C ILE A 22 13.25 43.21 17.94
N ALA A 23 12.37 44.22 17.97
CA ALA A 23 10.97 44.11 18.32
C ALA A 23 10.26 43.16 17.34
N LEU A 24 9.60 42.14 17.88
CA LEU A 24 8.67 41.29 17.15
C LEU A 24 7.40 42.08 16.83
N GLY A 25 7.34 42.63 15.62
CA GLY A 25 6.11 43.16 15.04
C GLY A 25 5.22 42.02 14.57
N THR A 26 4.01 41.96 15.11
CA THR A 26 2.91 41.11 14.68
C THR A 26 2.47 41.48 13.26
N ALA A 27 2.81 40.65 12.28
CA ALA A 27 2.21 40.76 10.94
C ALA A 27 0.84 40.06 10.96
N ALA A 28 -0.22 40.85 10.79
CA ALA A 28 -1.54 40.35 10.44
C ALA A 28 -1.50 39.80 9.02
N VAL A 29 -1.93 38.55 8.86
CA VAL A 29 -2.21 37.94 7.55
C VAL A 29 -3.46 38.62 6.99
N PRO A 30 -3.45 39.17 5.76
CA PRO A 30 -4.66 39.77 5.20
C PRO A 30 -5.64 38.67 4.77
N PRO A 31 -6.95 38.89 4.86
CA PRO A 31 -7.92 38.05 4.17
C PRO A 31 -7.72 38.22 2.66
N LEU A 32 -7.89 37.14 1.90
CA LEU A 32 -8.06 37.19 0.45
C LEU A 32 -9.32 38.02 0.17
N ALA A 33 -9.14 39.29 -0.17
CA ALA A 33 -10.22 40.13 -0.65
C ALA A 33 -10.57 39.70 -2.08
N GLY A 34 -11.80 39.21 -2.27
CA GLY A 34 -12.38 39.02 -3.60
C GLY A 34 -12.35 40.35 -4.37
N THR A 35 -11.86 40.32 -5.60
CA THR A 35 -11.85 41.46 -6.50
C THR A 35 -13.28 41.76 -6.98
N ALA A 36 -13.96 42.67 -6.31
CA ALA A 36 -15.18 43.28 -6.82
C ALA A 36 -14.83 44.34 -7.88
N VAL A 37 -15.37 44.20 -9.08
CA VAL A 37 -15.29 45.21 -10.15
C VAL A 37 -16.10 46.43 -9.71
N ALA A 38 -15.45 47.59 -9.66
CA ALA A 38 -16.08 48.84 -9.24
C ALA A 38 -17.03 49.39 -10.31
N ALA A 39 -18.31 49.58 -9.96
CA ALA A 39 -19.23 50.47 -10.65
C ALA A 39 -19.58 51.65 -9.72
N THR A 40 -19.24 52.86 -10.13
CA THR A 40 -19.47 54.10 -9.39
C THR A 40 -20.92 54.56 -9.50
N GLY A 41 -21.59 54.76 -8.35
CA GLY A 41 -22.86 55.48 -8.27
C GLY A 41 -23.45 55.44 -6.86
N ALA A 42 -23.46 56.58 -6.15
CA ALA A 42 -24.10 56.69 -4.84
C ALA A 42 -25.63 56.74 -4.96
N PRO A 43 -26.38 56.18 -3.99
CA PRO A 43 -27.57 56.87 -3.51
C PRO A 43 -27.81 56.82 -1.99
N SER A 44 -28.72 57.70 -1.58
CA SER A 44 -29.15 58.11 -0.25
C SER A 44 -29.94 57.06 0.56
N ALA A 45 -29.97 57.28 1.88
CA ALA A 45 -30.69 56.54 2.91
C ALA A 45 -32.20 56.29 2.60
N GLY A 46 -32.63 55.04 2.79
CA GLY A 46 -34.03 54.58 2.78
C GLY A 46 -34.19 53.31 3.63
N ALA A 47 -35.37 53.16 4.24
CA ALA A 47 -35.77 52.16 5.25
C ALA A 47 -35.72 50.68 4.76
N PRO A 48 -35.75 49.66 5.67
CA PRO A 48 -35.40 48.28 5.34
C PRO A 48 -36.52 47.59 4.55
N THR A 49 -36.18 47.09 3.37
CA THR A 49 -37.00 46.19 2.56
C THR A 49 -36.36 44.81 2.50
N ASP A 50 -37.22 43.79 2.48
CA ASP A 50 -36.96 42.36 2.36
C ASP A 50 -35.65 41.99 1.64
N ALA A 51 -34.79 41.24 2.33
CA ALA A 51 -33.61 40.61 1.74
C ALA A 51 -34.06 39.47 0.82
N LEU A 52 -34.35 39.82 -0.43
CA LEU A 52 -34.44 38.90 -1.56
C LEU A 52 -33.08 38.20 -1.73
N ALA A 53 -33.14 36.92 -2.11
CA ALA A 53 -32.01 36.06 -2.44
C ALA A 53 -30.94 36.81 -3.24
N ASP A 54 -29.68 36.74 -2.80
CA ASP A 54 -28.55 37.17 -3.62
C ASP A 54 -28.66 36.48 -4.99
N GLU A 55 -28.65 37.28 -6.05
CA GLU A 55 -28.79 36.81 -7.42
C GLU A 55 -27.68 35.79 -7.72
N TRP A 56 -28.05 34.62 -8.23
CA TRP A 56 -27.08 33.55 -8.52
C TRP A 56 -25.98 34.10 -9.45
N PRO A 57 -24.69 34.00 -9.07
CA PRO A 57 -23.62 34.62 -9.84
C PRO A 57 -23.57 33.98 -11.21
N THR A 58 -23.80 34.77 -12.26
CA THR A 58 -23.70 34.28 -13.64
C THR A 58 -22.25 34.43 -14.09
N PRO A 59 -21.56 33.35 -14.51
CA PRO A 59 -20.19 33.45 -14.98
C PRO A 59 -20.05 34.42 -16.17
N PRO A 60 -19.00 35.27 -16.19
CA PRO A 60 -18.90 36.36 -17.16
C PRO A 60 -18.65 35.90 -18.60
N ASN A 61 -18.23 34.64 -18.81
CA ASN A 61 -17.97 34.08 -20.13
C ASN A 61 -19.19 33.37 -20.77
N GLY A 62 -20.33 33.33 -20.08
CA GLY A 62 -21.57 32.69 -20.57
C GLY A 62 -21.59 31.17 -20.49
N HIS A 63 -20.55 30.53 -19.95
CA HIS A 63 -20.56 29.10 -19.63
C HIS A 63 -21.09 28.87 -18.19
N PRO A 64 -21.66 27.69 -17.88
CA PRO A 64 -21.98 27.34 -16.49
C PRO A 64 -20.70 27.17 -15.67
N GLU A 65 -20.83 27.13 -14.34
CA GLU A 65 -19.69 27.04 -13.40
C GLU A 65 -18.80 25.83 -13.67
N TRP A 66 -19.38 24.66 -13.97
CA TRP A 66 -18.64 23.41 -14.19
C TRP A 66 -17.83 23.33 -15.48
N ARG A 67 -17.90 24.34 -16.36
CA ARG A 67 -17.29 24.30 -17.70
C ARG A 67 -16.58 25.60 -18.02
N ASN A 68 -15.32 25.49 -18.44
CA ASN A 68 -14.51 26.60 -18.95
C ASN A 68 -14.41 27.77 -17.94
N ASN A 69 -14.53 27.47 -16.65
CA ASN A 69 -14.63 28.36 -15.52
C ASN A 69 -13.82 27.84 -14.31
N ILE A 70 -12.62 27.28 -14.54
CA ILE A 70 -11.73 26.69 -13.51
C ILE A 70 -11.50 27.56 -12.24
N GLY A 71 -11.67 28.87 -12.34
CA GLY A 71 -11.59 29.80 -11.20
C GLY A 71 -12.86 29.91 -10.34
N ILE A 72 -13.98 29.30 -10.77
CA ILE A 72 -15.29 29.25 -10.12
C ILE A 72 -15.57 27.80 -9.71
N PHE A 73 -14.77 27.30 -8.77
CA PHE A 73 -14.91 25.94 -8.22
C PHE A 73 -15.92 25.87 -7.06
N GLU A 74 -16.45 27.01 -6.62
CA GLU A 74 -17.45 27.07 -5.55
C GLU A 74 -18.42 28.25 -5.73
N VAL A 75 -19.66 28.07 -5.26
CA VAL A 75 -20.66 29.13 -5.05
C VAL A 75 -21.35 28.85 -3.71
N ASN A 76 -21.31 29.82 -2.80
CA ASN A 76 -21.94 29.76 -1.46
C ASN A 76 -21.47 28.61 -0.55
N SER A 77 -20.32 27.97 -0.83
CA SER A 77 -19.74 26.99 0.08
C SER A 77 -19.19 27.68 1.33
N GLU A 78 -19.34 27.06 2.49
CA GLU A 78 -18.73 27.55 3.72
C GLU A 78 -17.20 27.38 3.68
N PRO A 79 -16.44 28.31 4.29
CA PRO A 79 -14.99 28.19 4.38
C PRO A 79 -14.55 26.91 5.11
N PRO A 80 -13.48 26.23 4.66
CA PRO A 80 -12.94 25.05 5.33
C PRO A 80 -12.62 25.27 6.82
N HIS A 81 -12.95 24.29 7.65
CA HIS A 81 -12.68 24.28 9.08
C HIS A 81 -12.30 22.87 9.56
N ALA A 82 -11.83 22.76 10.81
CA ALA A 82 -11.52 21.47 11.41
C ALA A 82 -12.76 20.57 11.48
N THR A 83 -12.58 19.27 11.31
CA THR A 83 -13.67 18.30 11.50
C THR A 83 -14.17 18.34 12.95
N PHE A 84 -15.44 18.67 13.18
CA PHE A 84 -16.08 18.59 14.50
C PHE A 84 -17.60 18.37 14.39
N MET A 85 -18.24 18.07 15.52
CA MET A 85 -19.69 18.04 15.67
C MET A 85 -20.07 18.71 17.00
N PRO A 86 -21.13 19.56 17.05
CA PRO A 86 -21.67 20.03 18.32
C PRO A 86 -22.26 18.87 19.13
N TYR A 87 -22.07 18.86 20.44
CA TYR A 87 -22.61 17.86 21.37
C TYR A 87 -23.54 18.51 22.40
N ALA A 88 -24.50 17.75 22.93
CA ALA A 88 -25.41 18.27 23.96
C ALA A 88 -24.70 18.53 25.29
N ASP A 89 -23.73 17.68 25.63
CA ASP A 89 -23.06 17.74 26.93
C ASP A 89 -21.60 17.23 26.87
N LEU A 90 -20.99 17.22 28.06
CA LEU A 90 -19.62 16.75 28.25
C LEU A 90 -19.45 15.25 27.99
N GLN A 91 -20.43 14.41 28.32
CA GLN A 91 -20.29 12.96 28.15
C GLN A 91 -20.25 12.58 26.68
N GLN A 92 -21.14 13.15 25.87
CA GLN A 92 -21.10 12.98 24.41
C GLN A 92 -19.79 13.54 23.82
N ALA A 93 -19.35 14.72 24.27
CA ALA A 93 -18.08 15.30 23.80
C ALA A 93 -16.85 14.45 24.16
N LEU A 94 -16.86 13.75 25.29
CA LEU A 94 -15.80 12.81 25.70
C LEU A 94 -15.86 11.47 24.95
N ALA A 95 -17.07 11.03 24.58
CA ALA A 95 -17.23 9.87 23.71
C ALA A 95 -16.69 10.16 22.30
N GLY A 96 -16.97 11.36 21.78
CA GLY A 96 -16.47 11.83 20.50
C GLY A 96 -17.11 11.15 19.28
N ASP A 97 -18.23 10.46 19.47
CA ASP A 97 -19.01 9.88 18.38
C ASP A 97 -19.89 10.96 17.73
N ARG A 98 -19.46 11.45 16.56
CA ARG A 98 -20.18 12.47 15.79
C ARG A 98 -21.59 12.02 15.38
N THR A 99 -21.84 10.72 15.28
CA THR A 99 -23.12 10.17 14.79
C THR A 99 -24.22 10.19 15.85
N ASP A 100 -23.88 10.18 17.14
CA ASP A 100 -24.80 10.24 18.28
C ASP A 100 -25.18 11.67 18.70
N SER A 101 -24.68 12.69 17.99
CA SER A 101 -25.04 14.07 18.29
C SER A 101 -26.51 14.36 18.00
N PRO A 102 -27.27 14.98 18.93
CA PRO A 102 -28.63 15.45 18.67
C PRO A 102 -28.68 16.67 17.73
N TYR A 103 -27.51 17.22 17.40
CA TYR A 103 -27.34 18.28 16.41
C TYR A 103 -26.89 17.75 15.06
N ARG A 104 -26.93 16.42 14.84
CA ARG A 104 -26.70 15.78 13.54
C ARG A 104 -27.94 15.05 13.05
N LEU A 105 -28.22 15.13 11.76
CA LEU A 105 -29.22 14.29 11.08
C LEU A 105 -28.58 13.64 9.85
N GLY A 106 -28.42 12.31 9.87
CA GLY A 106 -27.89 11.57 8.72
C GLY A 106 -28.85 11.58 7.53
N LEU A 107 -28.31 11.80 6.33
CA LEU A 107 -29.02 11.71 5.05
C LEU A 107 -28.55 10.53 4.19
N ASP A 108 -27.71 9.65 4.72
CA ASP A 108 -27.36 8.37 4.09
C ASP A 108 -28.59 7.45 3.95
N GLY A 109 -28.54 6.50 3.02
CA GLY A 109 -29.61 5.57 2.70
C GLY A 109 -30.11 5.73 1.26
N THR A 110 -31.38 5.41 1.01
CA THR A 110 -31.94 5.40 -0.34
C THR A 110 -32.36 6.80 -0.81
N TRP A 111 -31.92 7.18 -2.01
CA TRP A 111 -32.31 8.42 -2.70
C TRP A 111 -32.99 8.07 -4.03
N ARG A 112 -33.91 8.93 -4.49
CA ARG A 112 -34.40 8.88 -5.88
C ARG A 112 -33.28 9.31 -6.80
N PHE A 113 -33.17 8.65 -7.95
CA PHE A 113 -32.04 8.84 -8.85
C PHE A 113 -32.45 8.76 -10.32
N GLN A 114 -31.88 9.66 -11.11
CA GLN A 114 -31.90 9.63 -12.56
C GLN A 114 -30.49 9.86 -13.11
N HIS A 115 -30.23 9.31 -14.29
CA HIS A 115 -28.94 9.36 -14.94
C HIS A 115 -29.10 9.64 -16.43
N VAL A 116 -28.28 10.52 -16.97
CA VAL A 116 -28.16 10.80 -18.41
C VAL A 116 -26.70 10.83 -18.83
N ASP A 117 -26.40 10.46 -20.07
CA ASP A 117 -25.02 10.39 -20.58
C ASP A 117 -24.46 11.77 -20.98
N ARG A 118 -25.36 12.72 -21.31
CA ARG A 118 -25.03 14.05 -21.81
C ARG A 118 -25.61 15.12 -20.90
N PRO A 119 -24.87 16.18 -20.57
CA PRO A 119 -25.40 17.30 -19.79
C PRO A 119 -26.66 17.95 -20.37
N ASP A 120 -26.78 18.00 -21.70
CA ASP A 120 -27.92 18.62 -22.39
C ASP A 120 -29.22 17.80 -22.26
N ASP A 121 -29.13 16.52 -21.90
CA ASP A 121 -30.28 15.60 -21.81
C ASP A 121 -30.87 15.54 -20.39
N ARG A 122 -30.26 16.23 -19.41
CA ARG A 122 -30.73 16.25 -18.01
C ARG A 122 -32.04 17.04 -17.87
N ASP A 123 -32.83 16.74 -16.84
CA ASP A 123 -34.02 17.53 -16.53
C ASP A 123 -33.64 18.82 -15.79
N PRO A 124 -33.75 20.02 -16.39
CA PRO A 124 -33.36 21.27 -15.73
C PRO A 124 -34.29 21.65 -14.57
N ASP A 125 -35.50 21.09 -14.51
CA ASP A 125 -36.54 21.41 -13.54
C ASP A 125 -36.65 20.36 -12.41
N PHE A 126 -35.75 19.36 -12.40
CA PHE A 126 -35.78 18.23 -11.47
C PHE A 126 -35.73 18.62 -9.99
N HIS A 127 -35.30 19.85 -9.66
CA HIS A 127 -35.19 20.33 -8.28
C HIS A 127 -36.51 20.83 -7.69
N ARG A 128 -37.56 21.03 -8.52
CA ARG A 128 -38.85 21.56 -8.07
C ARG A 128 -39.55 20.65 -7.07
N THR A 129 -40.30 21.25 -6.15
CA THR A 129 -40.96 20.51 -5.06
C THR A 129 -42.22 19.77 -5.47
N ASP A 130 -42.75 20.05 -6.67
CA ASP A 130 -43.98 19.46 -7.23
C ASP A 130 -43.71 18.41 -8.32
N VAL A 131 -42.44 18.07 -8.59
CA VAL A 131 -42.06 16.95 -9.46
C VAL A 131 -42.47 15.62 -8.83
N ASP A 132 -43.21 14.81 -9.58
CA ASP A 132 -43.49 13.41 -9.23
C ASP A 132 -42.29 12.53 -9.61
N ASP A 133 -41.50 12.17 -8.60
CA ASP A 133 -40.34 11.28 -8.73
C ASP A 133 -40.66 9.81 -8.38
N SER A 134 -41.94 9.45 -8.27
CA SER A 134 -42.35 8.10 -7.86
C SER A 134 -41.89 7.01 -8.83
N SER A 135 -41.78 7.34 -10.11
CA SER A 135 -41.29 6.46 -11.18
C SER A 135 -39.76 6.48 -11.34
N TRP A 136 -39.04 7.31 -10.60
CA TRP A 136 -37.58 7.34 -10.65
C TRP A 136 -37.02 6.08 -9.98
N ASP A 137 -35.87 5.64 -10.48
CA ASP A 137 -35.08 4.62 -9.83
C ASP A 137 -34.59 5.10 -8.45
N THR A 138 -33.99 4.19 -7.71
CA THR A 138 -33.38 4.51 -6.42
C THR A 138 -31.93 4.04 -6.36
N ILE A 139 -31.10 4.79 -5.65
CA ILE A 139 -29.69 4.47 -5.42
C ILE A 139 -29.35 4.60 -3.93
N PRO A 140 -28.50 3.74 -3.35
CA PRO A 140 -27.95 3.99 -2.03
C PRO A 140 -26.96 5.16 -2.06
N VAL A 141 -26.96 5.97 -1.01
CA VAL A 141 -25.98 7.02 -0.75
C VAL A 141 -25.38 6.75 0.63
N PRO A 142 -24.04 6.70 0.77
CA PRO A 142 -23.05 6.86 -0.28
C PRO A 142 -22.94 5.66 -1.23
N SER A 143 -22.61 5.91 -2.49
CA SER A 143 -22.20 4.88 -3.48
C SER A 143 -21.52 5.49 -4.71
N ASN A 144 -20.92 4.63 -5.53
CA ASN A 144 -20.53 4.97 -6.90
C ASN A 144 -21.56 4.39 -7.89
N TRP A 145 -22.16 5.22 -8.74
CA TRP A 145 -23.29 4.77 -9.57
C TRP A 145 -22.92 3.69 -10.60
N GLN A 146 -21.64 3.62 -10.99
CA GLN A 146 -21.12 2.57 -11.88
C GLN A 146 -21.28 1.16 -11.31
N LEU A 147 -21.29 1.02 -9.98
CA LEU A 147 -21.51 -0.27 -9.30
C LEU A 147 -23.00 -0.60 -9.14
N HIS A 148 -23.88 0.32 -9.54
CA HIS A 148 -25.33 0.19 -9.45
C HIS A 148 -26.02 0.14 -10.83
N GLY A 149 -25.25 -0.12 -11.89
CA GLY A 149 -25.77 -0.37 -13.24
C GLY A 149 -25.92 0.87 -14.13
N TYR A 150 -25.44 2.03 -13.69
CA TYR A 150 -25.42 3.26 -14.49
C TYR A 150 -24.04 3.46 -15.08
N ASP A 151 -23.94 3.68 -16.39
CA ASP A 151 -22.66 3.92 -17.07
C ASP A 151 -21.64 2.78 -16.77
N PHE A 152 -20.33 3.03 -16.77
CA PHE A 152 -19.28 2.03 -16.56
C PHE A 152 -18.02 2.63 -15.89
N PRO A 153 -17.30 1.83 -15.06
CA PRO A 153 -15.98 2.21 -14.56
C PRO A 153 -14.98 2.41 -15.71
N ILE A 154 -14.02 3.32 -15.52
CA ILE A 154 -12.92 3.54 -16.48
C ILE A 154 -11.61 3.41 -15.73
N TYR A 155 -10.63 2.68 -16.24
CA TYR A 155 -9.27 2.71 -15.71
C TYR A 155 -8.30 3.28 -16.73
N VAL A 156 -7.64 4.38 -16.35
CA VAL A 156 -6.56 5.03 -17.09
C VAL A 156 -5.51 5.49 -16.08
N ASN A 157 -4.24 5.30 -16.45
CA ASN A 157 -3.12 5.90 -15.75
C ASN A 157 -3.01 7.40 -16.12
N ILE A 158 -2.19 7.72 -17.14
CA ILE A 158 -1.84 9.13 -17.48
C ILE A 158 -2.90 9.84 -18.34
N ALA A 159 -3.62 9.10 -19.20
CA ALA A 159 -4.58 9.72 -20.12
C ALA A 159 -5.84 10.19 -19.37
N TYR A 160 -6.48 11.26 -19.86
CA TYR A 160 -7.79 11.65 -19.34
C TYR A 160 -8.89 10.72 -19.89
N PRO A 161 -9.93 10.39 -19.08
CA PRO A 161 -11.00 9.46 -19.49
C PRO A 161 -11.76 9.86 -20.75
N TRP A 162 -11.78 11.16 -21.08
CA TRP A 162 -12.47 11.71 -22.25
C TRP A 162 -11.56 11.91 -23.47
N TRP A 163 -10.28 11.59 -23.39
CA TRP A 163 -9.40 11.52 -24.56
C TRP A 163 -9.57 10.19 -25.29
N GLY A 164 -9.29 10.19 -26.60
CA GLY A 164 -9.39 8.97 -27.41
C GLY A 164 -10.83 8.50 -27.65
N ALA A 165 -11.03 7.19 -27.73
CA ALA A 165 -12.32 6.62 -28.09
C ALA A 165 -13.38 6.75 -26.97
N SER A 166 -12.94 6.82 -25.72
CA SER A 166 -13.77 6.80 -24.51
C SER A 166 -14.57 8.08 -24.31
N GLY A 167 -13.99 9.25 -24.64
CA GLY A 167 -14.74 10.51 -24.74
C GLY A 167 -15.31 10.79 -26.12
N GLN A 168 -15.62 9.76 -26.90
CA GLN A 168 -16.13 9.88 -28.28
C GLN A 168 -15.27 10.82 -29.17
N SER A 169 -13.96 10.82 -28.90
CA SER A 169 -12.96 11.63 -29.60
C SER A 169 -13.22 13.15 -29.59
N GLU A 170 -13.87 13.67 -28.54
CA GLU A 170 -14.06 15.12 -28.35
C GLU A 170 -12.75 15.84 -27.99
N ALA A 171 -11.85 15.15 -27.27
CA ALA A 171 -10.49 15.60 -26.93
C ALA A 171 -10.33 17.08 -26.52
N PRO A 172 -11.17 17.62 -25.60
CA PRO A 172 -11.03 18.98 -25.10
C PRO A 172 -9.67 19.18 -24.39
N LEU A 173 -9.23 20.44 -24.36
CA LEU A 173 -8.04 20.89 -23.63
C LEU A 173 -8.44 21.78 -22.45
N PRO A 174 -7.66 21.84 -21.37
CA PRO A 174 -8.02 22.65 -20.21
C PRO A 174 -8.22 24.14 -20.56
N PRO A 175 -9.22 24.83 -19.98
CA PRO A 175 -10.19 24.33 -19.01
C PRO A 175 -11.53 23.84 -19.62
N GLU A 176 -11.58 23.56 -20.93
CA GLU A 176 -12.77 22.94 -21.53
C GLU A 176 -12.91 21.46 -21.11
N VAL A 177 -14.15 20.95 -21.15
CA VAL A 177 -14.53 19.60 -20.71
C VAL A 177 -15.42 18.91 -21.74
N PRO A 178 -15.53 17.57 -21.71
CA PRO A 178 -16.38 16.87 -22.66
C PRO A 178 -17.86 17.24 -22.47
N THR A 179 -18.59 17.27 -23.57
CA THR A 179 -20.04 17.49 -23.62
C THR A 179 -20.79 16.39 -24.37
N ARG A 180 -20.10 15.59 -25.18
CA ARG A 180 -20.69 14.44 -25.89
C ARG A 180 -20.93 13.26 -24.98
N PHE A 181 -20.07 13.08 -23.98
CA PHE A 181 -20.19 12.08 -22.94
C PHE A 181 -19.63 12.67 -21.64
N ASN A 182 -20.54 13.19 -20.82
CA ASN A 182 -20.25 13.71 -19.50
C ASN A 182 -21.45 13.40 -18.61
N PRO A 183 -21.52 12.15 -18.12
CA PRO A 183 -22.70 11.66 -17.43
C PRO A 183 -23.07 12.52 -16.23
N VAL A 184 -24.38 12.70 -16.06
CA VAL A 184 -24.97 13.52 -14.98
C VAL A 184 -25.92 12.65 -14.16
N GLY A 185 -25.68 12.62 -12.85
CA GLY A 185 -26.56 11.98 -11.87
C GLY A 185 -27.39 13.00 -11.11
N GLN A 186 -28.72 12.88 -11.21
CA GLN A 186 -29.68 13.74 -10.50
C GLN A 186 -30.31 12.97 -9.33
N TYR A 187 -30.10 13.47 -8.11
CA TYR A 187 -30.53 12.83 -6.87
C TYR A 187 -31.63 13.67 -6.20
N ARG A 188 -32.63 13.01 -5.62
CA ARG A 188 -33.68 13.65 -4.80
C ARG A 188 -33.92 12.87 -3.51
N ARG A 189 -34.07 13.58 -2.41
CA ARG A 189 -34.45 12.99 -1.12
C ARG A 189 -35.23 13.96 -0.24
N THR A 190 -36.27 13.46 0.41
CA THR A 190 -36.96 14.20 1.45
C THR A 190 -36.39 13.91 2.84
N PHE A 191 -36.44 14.88 3.74
CA PHE A 191 -36.08 14.70 5.15
C PHE A 191 -37.02 15.49 6.07
N GLN A 192 -37.06 15.09 7.34
CA GLN A 192 -37.79 15.79 8.40
C GLN A 192 -36.82 16.63 9.23
N LEU A 193 -37.04 17.95 9.29
CA LEU A 193 -36.21 18.81 10.11
C LEU A 193 -36.54 18.59 11.61
N PRO A 194 -35.57 18.29 12.48
CA PRO A 194 -35.83 18.08 13.90
C PRO A 194 -36.42 19.34 14.55
N ALA A 195 -37.50 19.20 15.32
CA ALA A 195 -38.18 20.33 15.95
C ALA A 195 -37.28 21.16 16.89
N GLY A 196 -36.30 20.50 17.54
CA GLY A 196 -35.30 21.16 18.39
C GLY A 196 -34.31 22.06 17.65
N TRP A 197 -34.36 22.11 16.31
CA TRP A 197 -33.49 22.97 15.49
C TRP A 197 -34.11 24.33 15.17
N GLN A 198 -35.36 24.57 15.56
CA GLN A 198 -36.01 25.88 15.36
C GLN A 198 -35.17 27.02 15.96
N GLY A 199 -34.86 28.04 15.15
CA GLY A 199 -34.08 29.21 15.57
C GLY A 199 -32.56 28.98 15.63
N ARG A 200 -32.09 27.78 15.25
CA ARG A 200 -30.67 27.45 15.07
C ARG A 200 -30.27 27.59 13.60
N ARG A 201 -28.96 27.60 13.32
CA ARG A 201 -28.45 27.46 11.95
C ARG A 201 -28.48 25.99 11.54
N VAL A 202 -28.71 25.73 10.28
CA VAL A 202 -28.79 24.39 9.68
C VAL A 202 -27.87 24.36 8.48
N HIS A 203 -26.88 23.48 8.52
CA HIS A 203 -25.92 23.27 7.43
C HIS A 203 -26.12 21.88 6.85
N ILE A 204 -25.98 21.77 5.53
CA ILE A 204 -25.81 20.48 4.85
C ILE A 204 -24.33 20.24 4.60
N HIS A 205 -23.87 19.03 4.88
CA HIS A 205 -22.49 18.59 4.75
C HIS A 205 -22.42 17.37 3.84
N PHE A 206 -21.64 17.48 2.76
CA PHE A 206 -21.28 16.37 1.89
C PHE A 206 -19.81 16.02 2.15
N GLU A 207 -19.53 14.82 2.66
CA GLU A 207 -18.14 14.41 2.96
C GLU A 207 -17.30 14.15 1.69
N GLY A 208 -17.95 13.91 0.55
CA GLY A 208 -17.30 13.66 -0.74
C GLY A 208 -18.30 13.36 -1.86
N VAL A 209 -18.19 14.13 -2.95
CA VAL A 209 -19.01 14.00 -4.16
C VAL A 209 -18.06 14.11 -5.35
N LYS A 210 -18.08 13.12 -6.26
CA LYS A 210 -17.19 13.09 -7.42
C LYS A 210 -17.96 13.36 -8.73
N ALA A 211 -17.61 14.37 -9.54
CA ALA A 211 -16.45 15.29 -9.42
C ALA A 211 -16.82 16.76 -9.13
N GLY A 212 -18.06 17.16 -9.42
CA GLY A 212 -18.58 18.50 -9.12
C GLY A 212 -20.10 18.50 -9.14
N PHE A 213 -20.72 19.36 -8.34
CA PHE A 213 -22.17 19.27 -8.13
C PHE A 213 -22.84 20.59 -7.74
N TYR A 214 -24.13 20.69 -8.08
CA TYR A 214 -25.05 21.70 -7.56
C TYR A 214 -25.98 21.10 -6.50
N VAL A 215 -26.44 21.93 -5.57
CA VAL A 215 -27.41 21.56 -4.54
C VAL A 215 -28.58 22.54 -4.48
N TRP A 216 -29.79 21.99 -4.34
CA TRP A 216 -31.03 22.73 -4.10
C TRP A 216 -31.71 22.25 -2.83
N VAL A 217 -32.37 23.17 -2.13
CA VAL A 217 -33.24 22.87 -0.99
C VAL A 217 -34.58 23.53 -1.22
N ASN A 218 -35.64 22.72 -1.16
CA ASN A 218 -37.03 23.14 -1.40
C ASN A 218 -37.23 23.93 -2.71
N GLY A 219 -36.50 23.55 -3.77
CA GLY A 219 -36.57 24.17 -5.09
C GLY A 219 -35.66 25.39 -5.29
N THR A 220 -35.05 25.91 -4.23
CA THR A 220 -34.08 27.01 -4.32
C THR A 220 -32.67 26.47 -4.49
N ARG A 221 -31.93 27.01 -5.47
CA ARG A 221 -30.53 26.67 -5.69
C ARG A 221 -29.68 27.30 -4.57
N VAL A 222 -28.92 26.47 -3.86
CA VAL A 222 -28.17 26.88 -2.67
C VAL A 222 -26.70 27.09 -3.00
N GLY A 223 -26.07 26.18 -3.74
CA GLY A 223 -24.63 26.27 -4.00
C GLY A 223 -24.10 25.30 -5.05
N TYR A 224 -22.82 25.47 -5.36
CA TYR A 224 -22.02 24.70 -6.31
C TYR A 224 -20.65 24.39 -5.69
N ARG A 225 -20.07 23.21 -5.96
CA ARG A 225 -18.72 22.87 -5.48
C ARG A 225 -18.02 21.83 -6.37
N GLU A 226 -16.70 21.98 -6.51
CA GLU A 226 -15.74 21.01 -7.05
C GLU A 226 -14.69 20.59 -6.02
N GLY A 227 -13.99 19.48 -6.29
CA GLY A 227 -12.95 18.92 -5.42
C GLY A 227 -13.46 17.70 -4.64
N SER A 228 -13.28 16.52 -5.20
CA SER A 228 -14.05 15.32 -4.83
C SER A 228 -13.80 14.78 -3.41
N TYR A 229 -12.58 14.98 -2.88
CA TYR A 229 -12.08 14.26 -1.70
C TYR A 229 -12.02 15.10 -0.42
N THR A 230 -12.52 16.34 -0.46
CA THR A 230 -12.69 17.21 0.70
C THR A 230 -14.16 17.61 0.85
N PRO A 231 -14.65 17.87 2.07
CA PRO A 231 -16.06 18.16 2.26
C PRO A 231 -16.52 19.46 1.61
N ALA A 232 -17.81 19.50 1.30
CA ALA A 232 -18.54 20.67 0.86
C ALA A 232 -19.68 20.97 1.85
N GLU A 233 -19.78 22.22 2.31
CA GLU A 233 -20.78 22.63 3.29
C GLU A 233 -21.55 23.86 2.82
N PHE A 234 -22.86 23.90 3.09
CA PHE A 234 -23.71 25.03 2.74
C PHE A 234 -24.65 25.36 3.91
N ASP A 235 -24.76 26.63 4.29
CA ASP A 235 -25.80 27.09 5.21
C ASP A 235 -27.16 27.11 4.49
N ILE A 236 -28.07 26.24 4.93
CA ILE A 236 -29.41 26.08 4.34
C ILE A 236 -30.51 26.63 5.25
N THR A 237 -30.15 27.39 6.29
CA THR A 237 -31.07 27.86 7.34
C THR A 237 -32.30 28.56 6.77
N ASP A 238 -32.08 29.42 5.77
CA ASP A 238 -33.14 30.24 5.18
C ASP A 238 -33.90 29.52 4.04
N HIS A 239 -33.50 28.27 3.73
CA HIS A 239 -34.11 27.44 2.69
C HIS A 239 -34.90 26.26 3.26
N VAL A 240 -34.73 25.92 4.54
CA VAL A 240 -35.49 24.87 5.22
C VAL A 240 -36.76 25.39 5.88
N ARG A 241 -37.72 24.49 6.09
CA ARG A 241 -38.97 24.74 6.80
C ARG A 241 -39.24 23.65 7.83
N ALA A 242 -40.15 23.92 8.78
CA ALA A 242 -40.61 22.91 9.72
C ALA A 242 -41.28 21.73 8.97
N GLY A 243 -41.02 20.50 9.45
CA GLY A 243 -41.55 19.28 8.83
C GLY A 243 -40.74 18.84 7.60
N THR A 244 -41.44 18.45 6.54
CA THR A 244 -40.85 17.85 5.33
C THR A 244 -40.14 18.89 4.45
N ASN A 245 -38.89 18.58 4.13
CA ASN A 245 -38.04 19.32 3.20
C ASN A 245 -37.56 18.39 2.08
N LEU A 246 -37.24 18.98 0.93
CA LEU A 246 -36.63 18.30 -0.21
C LEU A 246 -35.20 18.81 -0.39
N VAL A 247 -34.24 17.90 -0.55
CA VAL A 247 -32.93 18.19 -1.12
C VAL A 247 -32.83 17.54 -2.50
N ALA A 248 -32.27 18.28 -3.46
CA ALA A 248 -31.96 17.79 -4.80
C ALA A 248 -30.50 18.12 -5.13
N VAL A 249 -29.80 17.20 -5.79
CA VAL A 249 -28.37 17.31 -6.10
C VAL A 249 -28.13 16.88 -7.54
N GLU A 250 -27.37 17.66 -8.29
CA GLU A 250 -26.97 17.34 -9.67
C GLU A 250 -25.45 17.18 -9.72
N VAL A 251 -24.98 15.97 -10.03
CA VAL A 251 -23.55 15.60 -10.01
C VAL A 251 -23.06 15.37 -11.43
N PHE A 252 -21.99 16.07 -11.81
CA PHE A 252 -21.30 15.92 -13.09
C PHE A 252 -20.10 14.98 -12.94
N ARG A 253 -19.93 14.07 -13.91
CA ARG A 253 -18.78 13.15 -13.95
C ARG A 253 -17.47 13.86 -14.26
N PHE A 254 -17.46 14.83 -15.18
CA PHE A 254 -16.27 15.53 -15.66
C PHE A 254 -16.46 17.07 -15.72
N PRO A 255 -16.57 17.77 -14.57
CA PRO A 255 -16.44 19.23 -14.50
C PRO A 255 -14.98 19.65 -14.73
N ASP A 256 -14.71 20.94 -14.92
CA ASP A 256 -13.35 21.41 -15.26
C ASP A 256 -12.34 21.24 -14.11
N GLY A 257 -12.78 21.23 -12.86
CA GLY A 257 -11.94 20.82 -11.72
C GLY A 257 -11.39 19.40 -11.81
N ASP A 258 -11.98 18.50 -12.60
CA ASP A 258 -11.51 17.11 -12.79
C ASP A 258 -10.19 17.06 -13.57
N TRP A 259 -9.80 18.15 -14.24
CA TRP A 259 -8.44 18.30 -14.78
C TRP A 259 -7.35 18.20 -13.70
N MET A 260 -7.67 18.45 -12.42
CA MET A 260 -6.74 18.31 -11.29
C MET A 260 -6.87 16.95 -10.56
N GLU A 261 -7.68 16.03 -11.08
CA GLU A 261 -7.94 14.73 -10.46
C GLU A 261 -7.54 13.60 -11.41
N ASN A 262 -6.31 13.65 -11.95
CA ASN A 262 -5.81 12.70 -12.94
C ASN A 262 -5.04 11.49 -12.34
N GLN A 263 -5.31 11.09 -11.10
CA GLN A 263 -4.63 9.96 -10.43
C GLN A 263 -4.70 8.62 -11.19
N ASP A 264 -3.64 7.81 -11.14
CA ASP A 264 -3.63 6.42 -11.63
C ASP A 264 -4.55 5.51 -10.79
N MET A 265 -5.86 5.56 -11.04
CA MET A 265 -6.90 4.84 -10.28
C MET A 265 -8.12 4.52 -11.14
N ILE A 266 -8.99 3.65 -10.61
CA ILE A 266 -10.31 3.39 -11.21
C ILE A 266 -11.23 4.63 -11.06
N ARG A 267 -11.71 5.16 -12.19
CA ARG A 267 -12.51 6.39 -12.30
C ARG A 267 -14.00 6.10 -12.08
N LEU A 268 -14.46 6.40 -10.88
CA LEU A 268 -15.85 6.29 -10.43
C LEU A 268 -16.46 7.68 -10.15
N SER A 269 -17.78 7.75 -9.94
CA SER A 269 -18.51 9.02 -9.74
C SER A 269 -19.69 8.87 -8.79
N GLY A 270 -20.26 10.00 -8.36
CA GLY A 270 -21.44 10.05 -7.50
C GLY A 270 -21.17 10.57 -6.09
N ILE A 271 -22.19 10.51 -5.23
CA ILE A 271 -22.09 10.87 -3.82
C ILE A 271 -21.48 9.66 -3.08
N PHE A 272 -20.15 9.60 -3.02
CA PHE A 272 -19.41 8.41 -2.60
C PHE A 272 -18.98 8.43 -1.12
N ARG A 273 -19.19 9.54 -0.40
CA ARG A 273 -19.08 9.61 1.07
C ARG A 273 -20.36 10.19 1.68
N SER A 274 -20.47 10.11 3.00
CA SER A 274 -21.70 10.38 3.75
C SER A 274 -22.27 11.78 3.50
N VAL A 275 -23.59 11.91 3.60
CA VAL A 275 -24.30 13.19 3.61
C VAL A 275 -25.06 13.34 4.93
N TYR A 276 -24.98 14.50 5.56
CA TYR A 276 -25.74 14.78 6.76
C TYR A 276 -26.04 16.27 6.92
N LEU A 277 -27.05 16.58 7.72
CA LEU A 277 -27.25 17.93 8.24
C LEU A 277 -26.64 18.04 9.63
N TYR A 278 -26.21 19.25 9.99
CA TYR A 278 -25.89 19.56 11.37
C TYR A 278 -26.35 20.97 11.77
N SER A 279 -26.51 21.19 13.08
CA SER A 279 -27.10 22.42 13.61
C SER A 279 -26.24 23.17 14.62
N LEU A 280 -26.02 24.45 14.33
CA LEU A 280 -25.23 25.37 15.15
C LEU A 280 -26.10 26.42 15.84
N PRO A 281 -25.74 26.89 17.05
CA PRO A 281 -26.34 28.11 17.57
C PRO A 281 -25.97 29.33 16.69
N THR A 282 -26.73 30.43 16.79
CA THR A 282 -26.47 31.64 16.00
C THR A 282 -25.05 32.20 16.19
N VAL A 283 -24.58 32.23 17.45
CA VAL A 283 -23.18 32.50 17.78
C VAL A 283 -22.51 31.18 18.10
N HIS A 284 -21.52 30.80 17.30
CA HIS A 284 -20.88 29.48 17.36
C HIS A 284 -19.37 29.55 17.14
N LEU A 285 -18.68 28.52 17.59
CA LEU A 285 -17.33 28.17 17.15
C LEU A 285 -17.41 27.73 15.69
N ARG A 286 -16.81 28.52 14.81
CA ARG A 286 -16.69 28.25 13.37
C ARG A 286 -15.48 27.36 13.08
N ASP A 287 -14.37 27.57 13.79
CA ASP A 287 -13.17 26.71 13.70
C ASP A 287 -12.30 26.85 14.95
N PHE A 288 -11.38 25.91 15.11
CA PHE A 288 -10.34 25.97 16.13
C PHE A 288 -9.08 25.22 15.72
N THR A 289 -7.94 25.69 16.26
CA THR A 289 -6.63 25.04 16.11
C THR A 289 -6.07 24.72 17.49
N LEU A 290 -5.60 23.48 17.66
CA LEU A 290 -4.94 22.99 18.86
C LEU A 290 -3.44 22.82 18.58
N GLY A 291 -2.61 23.61 19.26
CA GLY A 291 -1.15 23.50 19.20
C GLY A 291 -0.59 22.79 20.43
N THR A 292 0.36 21.86 20.24
CA THR A 292 0.94 21.02 21.30
C THR A 292 2.45 21.24 21.44
N ARG A 293 2.88 22.49 21.62
CA ARG A 293 4.31 22.82 21.64
C ARG A 293 5.02 22.11 22.79
N LEU A 294 5.98 21.24 22.48
CA LEU A 294 6.83 20.56 23.45
C LEU A 294 8.00 21.46 23.89
N ARG A 295 8.40 21.37 25.17
CA ARG A 295 9.47 22.16 25.80
C ARG A 295 10.29 21.27 26.74
N ASP A 296 11.40 21.84 27.24
CA ASP A 296 12.21 21.26 28.33
C ASP A 296 12.61 19.82 28.03
N ASN A 297 13.13 19.58 26.82
CA ASN A 297 13.50 18.26 26.32
C ASN A 297 12.34 17.24 26.41
N TYR A 298 11.18 17.64 25.90
CA TYR A 298 9.96 16.82 25.78
C TYR A 298 9.32 16.42 27.12
N THR A 299 9.67 17.09 28.23
CA THR A 299 9.10 16.81 29.57
C THR A 299 7.91 17.72 29.92
N ASN A 300 7.72 18.81 29.20
CA ASN A 300 6.59 19.73 29.36
C ASN A 300 6.00 20.06 27.98
N ALA A 301 4.72 20.41 27.95
CA ALA A 301 4.08 20.96 26.75
C ALA A 301 3.21 22.17 27.09
N ASP A 302 2.83 22.93 26.07
CA ASP A 302 1.72 23.87 26.14
C ASP A 302 0.60 23.40 25.21
N LEU A 303 -0.64 23.40 25.69
CA LEU A 303 -1.82 23.35 24.85
C LEU A 303 -2.21 24.79 24.48
N ALA A 304 -1.91 25.18 23.25
CA ALA A 304 -2.36 26.44 22.65
C ALA A 304 -3.71 26.23 21.97
N VAL A 305 -4.68 27.09 22.24
CA VAL A 305 -6.01 27.08 21.63
C VAL A 305 -6.20 28.39 20.88
N THR A 306 -6.45 28.29 19.57
CA THR A 306 -6.98 29.39 18.76
C THR A 306 -8.42 29.04 18.42
N ALA A 307 -9.37 29.85 18.87
CA ALA A 307 -10.79 29.67 18.59
C ALA A 307 -11.29 30.81 17.71
N GLN A 308 -12.07 30.47 16.69
CA GLN A 308 -12.69 31.42 15.77
C GLN A 308 -14.21 31.35 15.98
N ILE A 309 -14.80 32.45 16.47
CA ILE A 309 -16.21 32.55 16.83
C ILE A 309 -16.90 33.44 15.80
N ARG A 310 -18.05 32.99 15.30
CA ARG A 310 -18.86 33.72 14.32
C ARG A 310 -20.27 33.95 14.85
N ASN A 311 -20.83 35.12 14.54
CA ASN A 311 -22.25 35.41 14.67
C ASN A 311 -22.90 35.35 13.29
N SER A 312 -23.68 34.30 13.00
CA SER A 312 -24.35 34.10 11.71
C SER A 312 -25.84 34.47 11.76
N GLY A 313 -26.18 35.52 12.51
CA GLY A 313 -27.55 36.06 12.55
C GLY A 313 -27.54 37.58 12.62
N ALA A 314 -28.60 38.17 13.17
CA ALA A 314 -28.63 39.62 13.39
C ALA A 314 -27.48 40.09 14.31
N GLN A 315 -27.11 41.37 14.20
CA GLN A 315 -26.08 41.96 15.07
C GLN A 315 -26.43 41.77 16.55
N ARG A 316 -25.43 41.33 17.32
CA ARG A 316 -25.52 41.09 18.76
C ARG A 316 -24.35 41.77 19.46
N SER A 317 -24.50 42.04 20.75
CA SER A 317 -23.43 42.54 21.61
C SER A 317 -23.21 41.61 22.79
N GLY A 318 -22.04 41.70 23.40
CA GLY A 318 -21.69 40.98 24.61
C GLY A 318 -20.50 40.05 24.44
N THR A 319 -19.85 39.78 25.58
CA THR A 319 -18.65 38.95 25.65
C THR A 319 -19.03 37.48 25.79
N TYR A 320 -18.68 36.69 24.79
CA TYR A 320 -18.76 35.23 24.84
C TYR A 320 -17.45 34.67 25.40
N THR A 321 -17.52 33.52 26.06
CA THR A 321 -16.34 32.85 26.63
C THR A 321 -16.22 31.43 26.09
N VAL A 322 -15.06 31.08 25.54
CA VAL A 322 -14.70 29.70 25.23
C VAL A 322 -13.96 29.11 26.43
N GLU A 323 -14.53 28.08 27.04
CA GLU A 323 -13.93 27.30 28.12
C GLU A 323 -13.38 25.97 27.57
N THR A 324 -12.06 25.79 27.62
CA THR A 324 -11.39 24.55 27.20
C THR A 324 -10.91 23.74 28.40
N GLN A 325 -11.21 22.44 28.41
CA GLN A 325 -10.67 21.47 29.37
C GLN A 325 -10.07 20.28 28.61
N LEU A 326 -8.86 19.88 28.98
CA LEU A 326 -8.21 18.68 28.47
C LEU A 326 -8.47 17.51 29.41
N TYR A 327 -8.78 16.34 28.85
CA TYR A 327 -9.05 15.09 29.57
C TYR A 327 -8.10 13.99 29.11
N ASP A 328 -7.57 13.20 30.04
CA ASP A 328 -6.77 12.01 29.74
C ASP A 328 -7.63 10.85 29.21
N ALA A 329 -6.99 9.72 28.88
CA ALA A 329 -7.65 8.51 28.40
C ALA A 329 -8.67 7.95 29.42
N GLU A 330 -8.46 8.18 30.71
CA GLU A 330 -9.37 7.82 31.80
C GLU A 330 -10.49 8.85 32.02
N ARG A 331 -10.62 9.84 31.12
CA ARG A 331 -11.59 10.96 31.17
C ARG A 331 -11.45 11.84 32.40
N ARG A 332 -10.25 11.93 32.98
CA ARG A 332 -9.94 12.84 34.10
C ARG A 332 -9.34 14.13 33.56
N PRO A 333 -9.69 15.30 34.13
CA PRO A 333 -9.12 16.56 33.68
C PRO A 333 -7.62 16.62 33.96
N ALA A 334 -6.83 17.00 32.95
CA ALA A 334 -5.37 17.09 33.05
C ALA A 334 -4.88 18.20 34.01
N TRP A 335 -5.76 19.10 34.42
CA TRP A 335 -5.50 20.19 35.37
C TRP A 335 -6.82 20.69 36.00
N SER A 336 -6.74 21.51 37.05
CA SER A 336 -7.92 22.13 37.69
C SER A 336 -8.46 23.35 36.93
N GLY A 337 -9.78 23.43 36.77
CA GLY A 337 -10.46 24.56 36.10
C GLY A 337 -10.18 24.67 34.59
N THR A 338 -10.94 25.49 33.88
CA THR A 338 -10.86 25.60 32.41
C THR A 338 -9.88 26.69 31.95
N LEU A 339 -9.24 26.49 30.80
CA LEU A 339 -8.62 27.58 30.05
C LEU A 339 -9.74 28.46 29.47
N ARG A 340 -9.70 29.78 29.69
CA ARG A 340 -10.75 30.71 29.26
C ARG A 340 -10.24 31.66 28.19
N LEU A 341 -10.99 31.79 27.10
CA LEU A 341 -10.81 32.77 26.05
C LEU A 341 -12.07 33.64 25.95
N THR A 342 -11.93 34.94 25.77
CA THR A 342 -13.09 35.85 25.62
C THR A 342 -13.12 36.44 24.22
N ALA A 343 -14.33 36.64 23.69
CA ALA A 343 -14.59 37.25 22.40
C ALA A 343 -15.77 38.22 22.52
N ASP A 344 -15.56 39.49 22.18
CA ASP A 344 -16.63 40.48 22.13
C ASP A 344 -17.33 40.42 20.77
N ILE A 345 -18.52 39.84 20.72
CA ILE A 345 -19.26 39.66 19.46
C ILE A 345 -19.67 40.99 18.83
N GLY A 346 -19.77 42.06 19.62
CA GLY A 346 -20.07 43.39 19.11
C GLY A 346 -18.91 44.02 18.33
N SER A 347 -17.69 43.48 18.42
CA SER A 347 -16.51 44.07 17.79
C SER A 347 -16.36 43.75 16.30
N ALA A 348 -17.19 42.85 15.75
CA ALA A 348 -17.21 42.50 14.33
C ALA A 348 -18.65 42.49 13.79
N PRO A 349 -18.87 42.79 12.50
CA PRO A 349 -20.14 42.56 11.84
C PRO A 349 -20.54 41.08 11.85
N PRO A 350 -21.84 40.73 11.70
CA PRO A 350 -22.25 39.35 11.53
C PRO A 350 -21.63 38.74 10.28
N GLY A 351 -21.39 37.43 10.30
CA GLY A 351 -20.68 36.71 9.26
C GLY A 351 -19.15 36.81 9.33
N GLN A 352 -18.58 37.72 10.12
CA GLN A 352 -17.13 37.80 10.34
C GLN A 352 -16.69 37.01 11.57
N ASP A 353 -15.47 36.48 11.51
CA ASP A 353 -14.89 35.72 12.61
C ASP A 353 -14.14 36.62 13.60
N ILE A 354 -14.36 36.35 14.88
CA ILE A 354 -13.55 36.90 15.98
C ILE A 354 -12.61 35.79 16.45
N THR A 355 -11.31 36.07 16.41
CA THR A 355 -10.29 35.11 16.81
C THR A 355 -9.82 35.39 18.24
N ALA A 356 -9.96 34.40 19.12
CA ALA A 356 -9.43 34.44 20.48
C ALA A 356 -8.31 33.39 20.63
N ARG A 357 -7.25 33.73 21.39
CA ARG A 357 -6.09 32.85 21.61
C ARG A 357 -5.73 32.77 23.09
N ALA A 358 -5.41 31.58 23.55
CA ALA A 358 -4.83 31.36 24.88
C ALA A 358 -3.99 30.08 24.88
N SER A 359 -3.15 29.91 25.89
CA SER A 359 -2.36 28.68 26.08
C SER A 359 -2.31 28.28 27.54
N ARG A 360 -2.15 26.98 27.79
CA ARG A 360 -1.97 26.43 29.13
C ARG A 360 -0.88 25.37 29.16
N SER A 361 -0.02 25.44 30.19
CA SER A 361 1.04 24.46 30.42
C SER A 361 0.47 23.10 30.83
N VAL A 362 1.09 22.03 30.33
CA VAL A 362 0.80 20.63 30.60
C VAL A 362 2.10 19.96 31.04
N PRO A 363 2.32 19.78 32.36
CA PRO A 363 3.54 19.15 32.86
C PRO A 363 3.49 17.64 32.67
N GLY A 364 4.59 17.04 32.20
CA GLY A 364 4.72 15.58 32.01
C GLY A 364 3.63 14.95 31.13
N PRO A 365 3.32 15.50 29.92
CA PRO A 365 2.31 14.90 29.06
C PRO A 365 2.75 13.53 28.58
N ARG A 366 1.80 12.60 28.42
CA ARG A 366 2.06 11.37 27.65
C ARG A 366 2.17 11.74 26.18
N LEU A 367 3.27 11.35 25.54
CA LEU A 367 3.58 11.74 24.17
C LEU A 367 2.98 10.76 23.16
N TRP A 368 2.46 11.30 22.07
CA TRP A 368 1.92 10.51 20.96
C TRP A 368 3.04 10.10 20.00
N SER A 369 2.99 8.86 19.51
CA SER A 369 3.79 8.31 18.41
C SER A 369 3.07 7.13 17.76
N ALA A 370 3.57 6.62 16.63
CA ALA A 370 3.01 5.41 16.02
C ALA A 370 3.21 4.13 16.86
N GLU A 371 4.11 4.16 17.84
CA GLU A 371 4.34 3.05 18.79
C GLU A 371 3.43 3.17 20.02
N HIS A 372 3.31 4.38 20.56
CA HIS A 372 2.53 4.74 21.75
C HIS A 372 1.52 5.84 21.36
N PRO A 373 0.31 5.50 20.87
CA PRO A 373 -0.67 6.46 20.38
C PRO A 373 -1.45 7.12 21.53
N GLU A 374 -0.74 7.80 22.42
CA GLU A 374 -1.33 8.46 23.59
C GLU A 374 -2.22 9.64 23.19
N LEU A 375 -3.52 9.54 23.52
CA LEU A 375 -4.52 10.54 23.17
C LEU A 375 -5.20 11.14 24.41
N TYR A 376 -5.32 12.45 24.37
CA TYR A 376 -6.18 13.25 25.23
C TYR A 376 -7.43 13.70 24.45
N THR A 377 -8.42 14.22 25.15
CA THR A 377 -9.60 14.86 24.54
C THR A 377 -9.70 16.30 25.02
N ALA A 378 -9.62 17.25 24.09
CA ALA A 378 -9.90 18.65 24.37
C ALA A 378 -11.39 18.92 24.15
N VAL A 379 -12.10 19.35 25.19
CA VAL A 379 -13.50 19.76 25.12
C VAL A 379 -13.57 21.28 25.21
N LEU A 380 -14.18 21.91 24.20
CA LEU A 380 -14.38 23.35 24.11
C LEU A 380 -15.88 23.66 24.31
N ARG A 381 -16.20 24.54 25.25
CA ARG A 381 -17.57 25.01 25.51
C ARG A 381 -17.68 26.49 25.27
N LEU A 382 -18.54 26.90 24.35
CA LEU A 382 -18.88 28.30 24.14
C LEU A 382 -19.99 28.70 25.11
N ARG A 383 -19.74 29.75 25.89
CA ARG A 383 -20.72 30.36 26.79
C ARG A 383 -21.14 31.73 26.31
N ASP A 384 -22.43 32.00 26.43
CA ASP A 384 -23.01 33.31 26.17
C ASP A 384 -22.73 34.31 27.33
N PRO A 385 -23.10 35.59 27.18
CA PRO A 385 -22.89 36.60 28.23
C PRO A 385 -23.64 36.32 29.53
N SER A 386 -24.67 35.46 29.54
CA SER A 386 -25.37 35.02 30.75
C SER A 386 -24.64 33.89 31.49
N GLY A 387 -23.64 33.29 30.83
CA GLY A 387 -22.88 32.14 31.33
C GLY A 387 -23.44 30.78 30.91
N ALA A 388 -24.52 30.73 30.12
CA ALA A 388 -25.10 29.49 29.61
C ALA A 388 -24.21 28.88 28.51
N VAL A 389 -24.05 27.55 28.51
CA VAL A 389 -23.33 26.85 27.43
C VAL A 389 -24.24 26.76 26.21
N VAL A 390 -23.81 27.34 25.09
CA VAL A 390 -24.58 27.34 23.83
C VAL A 390 -24.04 26.33 22.81
N GLN A 391 -22.79 25.92 22.95
CA GLN A 391 -22.16 24.90 22.11
C GLN A 391 -21.08 24.15 22.89
N THR A 392 -21.01 22.84 22.69
CA THR A 392 -19.89 22.00 23.13
C THR A 392 -19.33 21.27 21.93
N VAL A 393 -18.00 21.29 21.73
CA VAL A 393 -17.30 20.50 20.70
C VAL A 393 -16.09 19.82 21.33
N SER A 394 -15.53 18.83 20.65
CA SER A 394 -14.30 18.18 21.10
C SER A 394 -13.39 17.75 19.96
N ALA A 395 -12.12 17.55 20.27
CA ALA A 395 -11.13 16.95 19.38
C ALA A 395 -10.14 16.10 20.18
N ARG A 396 -9.59 15.07 19.53
CA ARG A 396 -8.47 14.29 20.09
C ARG A 396 -7.18 15.10 20.00
N VAL A 397 -6.30 14.93 20.97
CA VAL A 397 -5.01 15.64 21.07
C VAL A 397 -3.92 14.64 21.40
N GLY A 398 -2.92 14.55 20.53
CA GLY A 398 -1.67 13.83 20.80
C GLY A 398 -0.51 14.82 20.95
N PHE A 399 0.18 14.81 22.09
CA PHE A 399 1.34 15.66 22.30
C PHE A 399 2.55 15.09 21.56
N ARG A 400 2.98 15.74 20.48
CA ARG A 400 4.14 15.32 19.70
C ARG A 400 4.84 16.50 19.02
N GLU A 401 6.10 16.30 18.65
CA GLU A 401 6.83 17.14 17.71
C GLU A 401 7.33 16.27 16.55
N PHE A 402 6.99 16.61 15.31
CA PHE A 402 7.61 16.02 14.12
C PHE A 402 8.26 17.12 13.31
N ALA A 403 9.59 17.13 13.28
CA ALA A 403 10.32 18.29 12.76
C ALA A 403 11.63 17.87 12.10
N LEU A 404 12.10 18.72 11.19
CA LEU A 404 13.47 18.69 10.70
C LEU A 404 14.40 19.30 11.74
N ARG A 405 15.34 18.50 12.25
CA ARG A 405 16.38 18.91 13.19
C ARG A 405 17.70 18.26 12.81
N ASP A 406 18.74 19.07 12.67
CA ASP A 406 20.09 18.62 12.31
C ASP A 406 20.15 17.77 11.03
N GLY A 407 19.34 18.15 10.04
CA GLY A 407 19.28 17.46 8.73
C GLY A 407 18.47 16.16 8.72
N LEU A 408 17.77 15.82 9.81
CA LEU A 408 16.95 14.61 9.92
C LEU A 408 15.52 14.94 10.33
N ILE A 409 14.57 14.16 9.82
CA ILE A 409 13.21 14.08 10.34
C ILE A 409 13.26 13.40 11.71
N ARG A 410 12.65 14.02 12.71
CA ARG A 410 12.56 13.48 14.06
C ARG A 410 11.14 13.52 14.59
N ILE A 411 10.75 12.45 15.28
CA ILE A 411 9.54 12.39 16.12
C ILE A 411 9.99 12.43 17.59
N ASN A 412 9.50 13.41 18.35
CA ASN A 412 9.83 13.60 19.78
C ASN A 412 11.35 13.52 20.06
N GLY A 413 12.15 14.13 19.18
CA GLY A 413 13.62 14.17 19.27
C GLY A 413 14.37 12.94 18.73
N ARG A 414 13.67 11.87 18.34
CA ARG A 414 14.27 10.63 17.81
C ARG A 414 14.22 10.60 16.27
N PRO A 415 15.31 10.21 15.58
CA PRO A 415 15.31 10.09 14.13
C PRO A 415 14.38 8.95 13.69
N VAL A 416 13.46 9.24 12.79
CA VAL A 416 12.47 8.27 12.32
C VAL A 416 12.92 7.58 11.03
N SER A 417 12.58 6.31 10.88
CA SER A 417 12.55 5.64 9.59
C SER A 417 11.10 5.36 9.22
N LEU A 418 10.66 5.91 8.09
CA LEU A 418 9.32 5.73 7.55
C LEU A 418 9.26 4.36 6.88
N ARG A 419 8.57 3.43 7.53
CA ARG A 419 8.22 2.10 7.04
C ARG A 419 6.82 2.20 6.44
N GLY A 420 6.76 2.87 5.30
CA GLY A 420 5.52 3.38 4.73
C GLY A 420 4.93 2.50 3.63
N VAL A 421 3.68 2.80 3.30
CA VAL A 421 2.96 2.31 2.11
C VAL A 421 2.04 3.42 1.55
N ASN A 422 1.86 3.46 0.23
CA ASN A 422 0.84 4.27 -0.43
C ASN A 422 -0.51 3.53 -0.36
N ARG A 423 -1.62 4.26 -0.15
CA ARG A 423 -2.95 3.65 -0.09
C ARG A 423 -3.98 4.50 -0.82
N HIS A 424 -4.61 3.91 -1.84
CA HIS A 424 -5.87 4.38 -2.41
C HIS A 424 -7.09 3.94 -1.58
N GLU A 425 -8.17 4.73 -1.63
CA GLU A 425 -9.47 4.39 -1.03
C GLU A 425 -10.35 3.60 -2.01
N ILE A 426 -10.21 2.28 -2.01
CA ILE A 426 -11.05 1.40 -2.83
C ILE A 426 -11.36 0.05 -2.16
N ASP A 427 -12.58 -0.44 -2.33
CA ASP A 427 -13.04 -1.79 -1.97
C ASP A 427 -13.60 -2.48 -3.22
N ALA A 428 -13.38 -3.78 -3.35
CA ALA A 428 -13.75 -4.53 -4.55
C ALA A 428 -15.26 -4.54 -4.83
N ASP A 429 -16.10 -4.43 -3.80
CA ASP A 429 -17.56 -4.48 -3.95
C ASP A 429 -18.20 -3.09 -3.83
N ARG A 430 -17.55 -2.14 -3.13
CA ARG A 430 -18.10 -0.79 -2.84
C ARG A 430 -17.42 0.35 -3.59
N GLY A 431 -16.33 0.10 -4.32
CA GLY A 431 -15.54 1.16 -4.95
C GLY A 431 -15.00 2.12 -3.89
N ALA A 432 -15.20 3.43 -4.08
CA ALA A 432 -14.72 4.45 -3.15
C ALA A 432 -15.65 4.68 -1.93
N ALA A 433 -16.82 4.03 -1.86
CA ALA A 433 -17.78 4.17 -0.77
C ALA A 433 -17.43 3.28 0.45
N LEU A 434 -16.28 3.55 1.06
CA LEU A 434 -15.74 2.76 2.16
C LEU A 434 -16.53 2.92 3.46
N THR A 435 -16.71 1.82 4.18
CA THR A 435 -17.26 1.79 5.54
C THR A 435 -16.17 1.97 6.60
N ARG A 436 -16.55 2.23 7.86
CA ARG A 436 -15.58 2.25 8.97
C ARG A 436 -14.88 0.89 9.10
N GLU A 437 -15.61 -0.20 8.89
CA GLU A 437 -15.09 -1.57 8.95
C GLU A 437 -14.00 -1.81 7.89
N ASP A 438 -14.16 -1.26 6.69
CA ASP A 438 -13.14 -1.30 5.63
C ASP A 438 -11.86 -0.60 6.06
N LEU A 439 -11.98 0.61 6.61
CA LEU A 439 -10.85 1.39 7.10
C LEU A 439 -10.14 0.69 8.27
N VAL A 440 -10.92 0.06 9.17
CA VAL A 440 -10.37 -0.73 10.29
C VAL A 440 -9.66 -2.00 9.79
N ARG A 441 -10.19 -2.67 8.76
CA ARG A 441 -9.52 -3.82 8.12
C ARG A 441 -8.14 -3.41 7.59
N ASP A 442 -8.08 -2.30 6.87
CA ASP A 442 -6.85 -1.79 6.27
C ASP A 442 -5.81 -1.40 7.34
N ILE A 443 -6.20 -0.60 8.34
CA ILE A 443 -5.24 -0.13 9.35
C ILE A 443 -4.70 -1.29 10.21
N ARG A 444 -5.53 -2.29 10.50
CA ARG A 444 -5.10 -3.51 11.22
C ARG A 444 -4.11 -4.31 10.40
N ALA A 445 -4.35 -4.48 9.10
CA ALA A 445 -3.43 -5.17 8.21
C ALA A 445 -2.08 -4.45 8.15
N MET A 446 -2.07 -3.12 8.02
CA MET A 446 -0.83 -2.33 8.05
C MET A 446 -0.02 -2.56 9.34
N LYS A 447 -0.64 -2.40 10.51
CA LYS A 447 0.04 -2.59 11.81
C LYS A 447 0.61 -4.01 11.95
N ARG A 448 -0.11 -5.03 11.47
CA ARG A 448 0.32 -6.44 11.49
C ARG A 448 1.48 -6.74 10.53
N LEU A 449 1.68 -5.90 9.51
CA LEU A 449 2.81 -5.95 8.58
C LEU A 449 3.98 -5.04 9.00
N ASN A 450 3.99 -4.55 10.25
CA ASN A 450 5.01 -3.65 10.79
C ASN A 450 5.12 -2.29 10.06
N ILE A 451 4.07 -1.88 9.34
CA ILE A 451 3.98 -0.56 8.70
C ILE A 451 3.74 0.48 9.79
N ASN A 452 4.48 1.60 9.75
CA ASN A 452 4.35 2.71 10.71
C ASN A 452 3.89 4.02 10.07
N ALA A 453 3.81 4.08 8.73
CA ALA A 453 3.43 5.27 8.00
C ALA A 453 2.54 4.94 6.79
N VAL A 454 1.68 5.88 6.42
CA VAL A 454 0.84 5.80 5.22
C VAL A 454 0.87 7.13 4.47
N ARG A 455 0.93 7.07 3.15
CA ARG A 455 0.69 8.22 2.27
C ARG A 455 -0.71 8.06 1.66
N THR A 456 -1.53 9.10 1.76
CA THR A 456 -2.91 9.11 1.21
C THR A 456 -2.86 9.40 -0.29
N ALA A 457 -2.42 8.40 -1.06
CA ALA A 457 -2.27 8.50 -2.51
C ALA A 457 -3.66 8.62 -3.19
N HIS A 458 -3.96 9.68 -3.96
CA HIS A 458 -3.28 10.99 -4.02
C HIS A 458 -4.27 12.11 -3.74
N TYR A 459 -4.90 12.03 -2.57
CA TYR A 459 -5.97 12.90 -2.12
C TYR A 459 -6.23 12.73 -0.62
N PRO A 460 -6.93 13.68 0.02
CA PRO A 460 -7.29 13.52 1.42
C PRO A 460 -8.31 12.39 1.59
N ASN A 461 -8.01 11.44 2.46
CA ASN A 461 -8.86 10.27 2.72
C ASN A 461 -10.13 10.66 3.50
N ASN A 462 -11.00 9.68 3.76
CA ASN A 462 -12.17 9.84 4.62
C ASN A 462 -11.73 10.36 6.01
N PRO A 463 -12.40 11.35 6.62
CA PRO A 463 -12.06 11.85 7.97
C PRO A 463 -11.89 10.76 9.04
N VAL A 464 -12.64 9.67 8.93
CA VAL A 464 -12.53 8.50 9.84
C VAL A 464 -11.14 7.84 9.77
N TRP A 465 -10.45 7.89 8.62
CA TRP A 465 -9.10 7.35 8.47
C TRP A 465 -8.10 8.03 9.42
N TYR A 466 -8.18 9.34 9.57
CA TYR A 466 -7.28 10.12 10.44
C TYR A 466 -7.58 9.89 11.91
N GLU A 467 -8.87 9.77 12.28
CA GLU A 467 -9.29 9.34 13.63
C GLU A 467 -8.71 7.96 13.97
N LEU A 468 -8.76 7.02 13.02
CA LEU A 468 -8.18 5.69 13.18
C LEU A 468 -6.65 5.74 13.23
N ALA A 469 -5.98 6.54 12.41
CA ALA A 469 -4.53 6.70 12.43
C ALA A 469 -4.02 7.30 13.74
N ASP A 470 -4.79 8.23 14.32
CA ASP A 470 -4.53 8.78 15.66
C ASP A 470 -4.63 7.69 16.73
N GLU A 471 -5.68 6.87 16.70
CA GLU A 471 -6.00 5.84 17.71
C GLU A 471 -5.09 4.61 17.62
N TYR A 472 -4.80 4.14 16.40
CA TYR A 472 -4.02 2.92 16.16
C TYR A 472 -2.51 3.19 16.07
N GLY A 473 -2.12 4.45 15.89
CA GLY A 473 -0.74 4.88 15.76
C GLY A 473 -0.17 4.57 14.38
N LEU A 474 -0.41 5.47 13.42
CA LEU A 474 0.29 5.56 12.14
C LEU A 474 0.67 7.01 11.86
N TYR A 475 1.85 7.22 11.27
CA TYR A 475 2.23 8.50 10.70
C TYR A 475 1.56 8.68 9.34
N VAL A 476 0.88 9.80 9.12
CA VAL A 476 0.17 10.11 7.88
C VAL A 476 0.91 11.21 7.13
N MET A 477 1.28 10.93 5.89
CA MET A 477 1.54 11.96 4.88
C MET A 477 0.22 12.23 4.17
N ASP A 478 -0.38 13.37 4.51
CA ASP A 478 -1.67 13.79 3.97
C ASP A 478 -1.44 14.63 2.71
N GLU A 479 -2.13 14.30 1.63
CA GLU A 479 -1.83 14.79 0.30
C GLU A 479 -3.01 15.53 -0.32
N ALA A 480 -2.75 16.74 -0.82
CA ALA A 480 -3.77 17.51 -1.52
C ALA A 480 -4.22 16.74 -2.77
N ASN A 481 -5.52 16.79 -3.06
CA ASN A 481 -6.10 16.18 -4.25
C ASN A 481 -5.72 17.01 -5.49
N LEU A 482 -4.48 16.88 -5.95
CA LEU A 482 -3.93 17.64 -7.07
C LEU A 482 -2.97 16.76 -7.87
N GLU A 483 -3.48 16.24 -8.99
CA GLU A 483 -2.70 15.52 -9.98
C GLU A 483 -3.15 15.90 -11.39
N THR A 484 -2.21 16.35 -12.22
CA THR A 484 -2.47 16.79 -13.59
C THR A 484 -1.64 15.98 -14.60
N HIS A 485 -1.31 14.72 -14.30
CA HIS A 485 -0.30 13.91 -15.01
C HIS A 485 -0.35 14.05 -16.54
N GLY A 486 -1.53 13.85 -17.16
CA GLY A 486 -1.68 13.97 -18.62
C GLY A 486 -1.40 15.36 -19.23
N VAL A 487 -1.35 16.42 -18.43
CA VAL A 487 -1.08 17.82 -18.85
C VAL A 487 -0.04 18.55 -17.96
N MET A 488 0.68 17.82 -17.11
CA MET A 488 1.48 18.39 -16.01
C MET A 488 2.61 19.33 -16.45
N ARG A 489 3.00 19.25 -17.73
CA ARG A 489 4.00 20.14 -18.32
C ARG A 489 3.54 21.61 -18.33
N ASP A 490 2.25 21.83 -18.56
CA ASP A 490 1.70 23.16 -18.84
C ASP A 490 0.69 23.62 -17.77
N TYR A 491 0.16 22.69 -16.93
CA TYR A 491 -0.86 22.96 -15.89
C TYR A 491 -0.58 22.18 -14.60
N PRO A 492 -0.79 22.78 -13.40
CA PRO A 492 -1.15 24.19 -13.17
C PRO A 492 0.03 25.14 -13.36
N ALA A 493 1.28 24.63 -13.36
CA ALA A 493 2.52 25.39 -13.57
C ALA A 493 2.54 26.76 -12.82
N SER A 494 2.69 27.87 -13.55
CA SER A 494 2.64 29.24 -13.01
C SER A 494 1.40 30.01 -13.49
N ARG A 495 0.34 29.31 -13.89
CA ARG A 495 -0.86 29.89 -14.48
C ARG A 495 -1.75 30.52 -13.41
N THR A 496 -2.09 31.79 -13.56
CA THR A 496 -2.83 32.57 -12.54
C THR A 496 -4.30 32.18 -12.42
N ASP A 497 -4.90 31.72 -13.53
CA ASP A 497 -6.25 31.15 -13.58
C ASP A 497 -6.38 29.87 -12.73
N TRP A 498 -5.27 29.17 -12.45
CA TRP A 498 -5.23 27.94 -11.64
C TRP A 498 -4.81 28.18 -10.18
N THR A 499 -4.36 29.39 -9.83
CA THR A 499 -3.84 29.65 -8.49
C THR A 499 -4.93 29.46 -7.42
N ALA A 500 -6.11 30.03 -7.62
CA ALA A 500 -7.20 29.91 -6.65
C ALA A 500 -7.64 28.46 -6.39
N PRO A 501 -7.96 27.63 -7.41
CA PRO A 501 -8.35 26.24 -7.17
C PRO A 501 -7.22 25.37 -6.58
N VAL A 502 -5.95 25.64 -6.92
CA VAL A 502 -4.79 24.94 -6.29
C VAL A 502 -4.71 25.26 -4.79
N ILE A 503 -4.90 26.53 -4.42
CA ILE A 503 -4.88 26.95 -3.01
C ILE A 503 -6.11 26.44 -2.27
N ASP A 504 -7.28 26.39 -2.90
CA ASP A 504 -8.49 25.81 -2.31
C ASP A 504 -8.28 24.34 -1.92
N ARG A 505 -7.75 23.50 -2.81
CA ARG A 505 -7.45 22.09 -2.53
C ARG A 505 -6.48 21.92 -1.35
N ALA A 506 -5.47 22.80 -1.26
CA ALA A 506 -4.55 22.84 -0.12
C ALA A 506 -5.26 23.26 1.18
N ALA A 507 -6.09 24.30 1.10
CA ALA A 507 -6.77 24.87 2.24
C ALA A 507 -7.82 23.93 2.82
N ALA A 508 -8.59 23.28 1.96
CA ALA A 508 -9.57 22.28 2.34
C ALA A 508 -8.93 21.13 3.15
N MET A 509 -7.80 20.58 2.67
CA MET A 509 -7.04 19.56 3.41
C MET A 509 -6.51 20.09 4.75
N VAL A 510 -5.72 21.18 4.74
CA VAL A 510 -5.05 21.66 5.95
C VAL A 510 -6.06 22.09 7.01
N HIS A 511 -7.11 22.83 6.65
CA HIS A 511 -8.09 23.28 7.64
C HIS A 511 -8.88 22.11 8.24
N ARG A 512 -9.23 21.09 7.44
CA ARG A 512 -9.93 19.89 7.91
C ARG A 512 -9.07 19.10 8.91
N ASP A 513 -7.79 18.92 8.60
CA ASP A 513 -6.97 17.88 9.25
C ASP A 513 -5.87 18.39 10.19
N LYS A 514 -5.67 19.72 10.30
CA LYS A 514 -4.64 20.38 11.13
C LYS A 514 -4.57 19.93 12.60
N ASN A 515 -5.63 19.38 13.15
CA ASN A 515 -5.70 18.96 14.56
C ASN A 515 -5.35 17.47 14.78
N HIS A 516 -5.20 16.66 13.73
CA HIS A 516 -4.83 15.24 13.87
C HIS A 516 -3.33 15.09 14.21
N PRO A 517 -2.97 14.46 15.35
CA PRO A 517 -1.57 14.18 15.68
C PRO A 517 -0.89 13.23 14.69
N SER A 518 -1.65 12.34 14.04
CA SER A 518 -1.14 11.39 13.04
C SER A 518 -0.64 12.05 11.77
N VAL A 519 -1.25 13.15 11.33
CA VAL A 519 -0.80 13.89 10.15
C VAL A 519 0.52 14.56 10.46
N VAL A 520 1.62 14.06 9.89
CA VAL A 520 2.98 14.54 10.20
C VAL A 520 3.65 15.27 9.05
N ILE A 521 3.21 15.04 7.82
CA ILE A 521 3.72 15.66 6.60
C ILE A 521 2.53 16.10 5.75
N TRP A 522 2.61 17.32 5.20
CA TRP A 522 1.74 17.79 4.13
C TRP A 522 2.40 17.54 2.77
N SER A 523 1.67 16.92 1.85
CA SER A 523 2.06 16.80 0.45
C SER A 523 1.27 17.75 -0.44
N LEU A 524 1.95 18.43 -1.36
CA LEU A 524 1.32 19.41 -2.26
C LEU A 524 0.52 18.77 -3.41
N GLY A 525 0.59 17.44 -3.58
CA GLY A 525 -0.03 16.71 -4.69
C GLY A 525 0.92 15.67 -5.28
N ASN A 526 0.56 15.14 -6.44
CA ASN A 526 1.31 14.10 -7.15
C ASN A 526 1.41 14.44 -8.64
N GLU A 527 2.57 14.22 -9.26
CA GLU A 527 2.79 14.30 -10.72
C GLU A 527 2.06 15.46 -11.43
N ALA A 528 2.04 16.64 -10.80
CA ALA A 528 1.37 17.84 -11.30
C ALA A 528 2.37 18.89 -11.83
N GLY A 529 3.59 18.45 -12.13
CA GLY A 529 4.66 19.29 -12.66
C GLY A 529 5.25 20.23 -11.61
N ALA A 530 5.74 21.39 -12.05
CA ALA A 530 6.40 22.38 -11.21
C ALA A 530 6.01 23.81 -11.63
N GLY A 531 6.20 24.79 -10.76
CA GLY A 531 5.92 26.19 -11.09
C GLY A 531 5.54 27.07 -9.90
N GLY A 532 5.14 28.31 -10.20
CA GLY A 532 4.83 29.33 -9.22
C GLY A 532 3.62 28.99 -8.33
N ASN A 533 2.66 28.18 -8.83
CA ASN A 533 1.52 27.76 -8.03
C ASN A 533 1.94 26.89 -6.84
N PHE A 534 2.95 26.02 -6.99
CA PHE A 534 3.46 25.19 -5.89
C PHE A 534 4.25 25.99 -4.85
N VAL A 535 4.97 27.04 -5.27
CA VAL A 535 5.62 27.98 -4.34
C VAL A 535 4.57 28.73 -3.52
N THR A 536 3.52 29.22 -4.18
CA THR A 536 2.39 29.92 -3.52
C THR A 536 1.67 28.98 -2.55
N MET A 537 1.38 27.74 -2.97
CA MET A 537 0.74 26.71 -2.16
C MET A 537 1.57 26.36 -0.92
N ARG A 538 2.86 26.08 -1.08
CA ARG A 538 3.75 25.81 0.06
C ARG A 538 3.81 26.98 1.02
N ASN A 539 3.95 28.21 0.54
CA ASN A 539 3.99 29.40 1.38
C ASN A 539 2.69 29.61 2.15
N TRP A 540 1.55 29.35 1.50
CA TRP A 540 0.24 29.37 2.15
C TRP A 540 0.16 28.32 3.27
N ILE A 541 0.51 27.05 2.99
CA ILE A 541 0.49 25.98 4.00
C ILE A 541 1.43 26.32 5.16
N ARG A 542 2.65 26.81 4.88
CA ARG A 542 3.62 27.16 5.92
C ARG A 542 3.11 28.28 6.84
N ALA A 543 2.34 29.22 6.31
CA ALA A 543 1.71 30.28 7.08
C ALA A 543 0.52 29.77 7.90
N ALA A 544 -0.28 28.87 7.35
CA ALA A 544 -1.43 28.25 8.01
C ALA A 544 -1.02 27.27 9.13
N ASP A 545 0.00 26.45 8.87
CA ASP A 545 0.52 25.44 9.79
C ASP A 545 2.06 25.37 9.77
N PRO A 546 2.75 25.98 10.74
CA PRO A 546 4.20 25.90 10.84
C PRO A 546 4.70 24.64 11.56
N THR A 547 3.82 23.72 11.96
CA THR A 547 4.14 22.60 12.87
C THR A 547 4.48 21.30 12.17
N ARG A 548 4.28 21.23 10.84
CA ARG A 548 4.50 20.03 10.02
C ARG A 548 5.51 20.30 8.91
N ILE A 549 6.07 19.21 8.40
CA ILE A 549 6.98 19.20 7.24
C ILE A 549 6.15 19.25 5.96
N ILE A 550 6.63 19.93 4.93
CA ILE A 550 5.97 19.99 3.61
C ILE A 550 6.84 19.27 2.58
N GLN A 551 6.24 18.43 1.75
CA GLN A 551 6.92 17.72 0.67
C GLN A 551 6.18 17.86 -0.65
N TYR A 552 6.92 17.75 -1.77
CA TYR A 552 6.35 17.59 -3.09
C TYR A 552 7.38 16.98 -4.02
N GLN A 553 7.02 15.88 -4.69
CA GLN A 553 7.95 15.20 -5.59
C GLN A 553 8.14 15.95 -6.91
N GLY A 554 7.06 16.54 -7.47
CA GLY A 554 7.10 17.19 -8.78
C GLY A 554 8.04 18.39 -8.84
N ASP A 555 8.41 18.96 -7.69
CA ASP A 555 9.40 20.01 -7.56
C ASP A 555 10.22 19.90 -6.27
N ASN A 556 11.40 19.29 -6.39
CA ASN A 556 12.30 19.03 -5.27
C ASN A 556 13.11 20.23 -4.78
N ARG A 557 12.90 21.45 -5.31
CA ARG A 557 13.65 22.63 -4.87
C ARG A 557 13.40 22.90 -3.37
N PRO A 558 14.41 23.34 -2.59
CA PRO A 558 14.24 23.66 -1.16
C PRO A 558 13.19 24.73 -0.84
N GLU A 559 12.81 25.54 -1.84
CA GLU A 559 11.74 26.54 -1.70
C GLU A 559 10.33 25.96 -1.83
N VAL A 560 10.19 24.73 -2.34
CA VAL A 560 8.92 23.99 -2.52
C VAL A 560 8.80 22.81 -1.54
N SER A 561 9.88 22.03 -1.38
CA SER A 561 9.90 20.82 -0.55
C SER A 561 10.94 20.92 0.57
N ASP A 562 10.54 20.57 1.78
CA ASP A 562 11.44 20.45 2.94
C ASP A 562 12.27 19.15 2.89
N LEU A 563 11.88 18.19 2.04
CA LEU A 563 12.51 16.88 1.86
C LEU A 563 13.14 16.75 0.46
N ARG A 564 14.09 15.82 0.32
CA ARG A 564 14.44 15.26 -0.99
C ARG A 564 13.61 14.02 -1.23
N VAL A 565 12.92 13.99 -2.37
CA VAL A 565 11.92 12.96 -2.66
C VAL A 565 12.12 12.49 -4.07
N GLU A 566 12.38 11.21 -4.27
CA GLU A 566 12.44 10.61 -5.61
C GLU A 566 11.85 9.20 -5.52
N GLY A 567 11.20 8.76 -6.60
CA GLY A 567 10.54 7.47 -6.65
C GLY A 567 11.36 6.44 -7.42
N TYR A 568 11.16 5.17 -7.12
CA TYR A 568 11.57 4.03 -7.96
C TYR A 568 13.08 3.93 -8.32
N GLU A 569 13.95 4.66 -7.62
CA GLU A 569 15.41 4.56 -7.77
C GLU A 569 15.91 3.20 -7.27
N SER A 570 16.88 2.58 -7.95
CA SER A 570 17.50 1.34 -7.46
C SER A 570 18.22 1.53 -6.11
N PRO A 571 18.47 0.45 -5.33
CA PRO A 571 19.20 0.56 -4.05
C PRO A 571 20.55 1.29 -4.16
N ALA A 572 21.28 1.11 -5.25
CA ALA A 572 22.56 1.80 -5.48
C ALA A 572 22.38 3.31 -5.75
N GLN A 573 21.32 3.70 -6.46
CA GLN A 573 20.99 5.12 -6.65
C GLN A 573 20.56 5.76 -5.33
N VAL A 574 19.75 5.06 -4.52
CA VAL A 574 19.37 5.48 -3.16
C VAL A 574 20.60 5.64 -2.27
N GLU A 575 21.56 4.72 -2.30
CA GLU A 575 22.82 4.84 -1.55
C GLU A 575 23.60 6.10 -1.97
N ALA A 576 23.67 6.38 -3.27
CA ALA A 576 24.32 7.57 -3.79
C ALA A 576 23.69 8.87 -3.25
N ARG A 577 22.39 8.85 -2.89
CA ARG A 577 21.70 10.01 -2.30
C ARG A 577 22.27 10.39 -0.93
N ALA A 578 22.86 9.47 -0.18
CA ALA A 578 23.44 9.71 1.14
C ALA A 578 24.70 10.59 1.11
N SER A 579 25.41 10.62 -0.03
CA SER A 579 26.66 11.38 -0.21
C SER A 579 26.49 12.71 -0.96
N ALA A 580 25.26 13.08 -1.32
CA ALA A 580 24.99 14.31 -2.05
C ALA A 580 25.18 15.58 -1.19
N SER A 581 25.44 16.70 -1.88
CA SER A 581 25.73 18.00 -1.23
C SER A 581 24.52 18.58 -0.48
N ASP A 582 23.30 18.29 -0.97
CA ASP A 582 22.06 18.65 -0.30
C ASP A 582 21.84 17.76 0.93
N ARG A 583 21.80 18.40 2.10
CA ARG A 583 21.73 17.78 3.42
C ARG A 583 20.31 17.53 3.92
N ARG A 584 19.27 17.88 3.14
CA ARG A 584 17.89 17.51 3.48
C ARG A 584 17.75 15.99 3.51
N PRO A 585 16.91 15.43 4.40
CA PRO A 585 16.68 14.00 4.44
C PRO A 585 16.01 13.51 3.15
N TYR A 586 16.33 12.27 2.79
CA TYR A 586 15.83 11.63 1.59
C TYR A 586 14.78 10.59 1.98
N VAL A 587 13.59 10.71 1.38
CA VAL A 587 12.44 9.82 1.59
C VAL A 587 11.87 9.46 0.22
N MET A 588 11.72 8.18 -0.07
CA MET A 588 11.08 7.74 -1.30
C MET A 588 9.56 7.86 -1.14
N HIS A 589 8.92 8.77 -1.87
CA HIS A 589 7.46 8.87 -1.88
C HIS A 589 6.80 7.59 -2.43
N GLU A 590 7.48 6.91 -3.36
CA GLU A 590 7.09 5.63 -3.95
C GLU A 590 8.34 4.79 -4.22
N TYR A 591 8.34 3.52 -3.81
CA TYR A 591 9.40 2.57 -4.15
C TYR A 591 8.86 1.14 -4.11
N ALA A 592 9.66 0.17 -4.57
CA ALA A 592 9.31 -1.25 -4.55
C ALA A 592 7.92 -1.51 -5.18
N HIS A 593 7.73 -1.10 -6.43
CA HIS A 593 6.47 -1.26 -7.17
C HIS A 593 5.97 -2.71 -7.10
N SER A 594 4.81 -2.94 -6.51
CA SER A 594 4.36 -4.24 -6.02
C SER A 594 3.33 -4.93 -6.91
N MET A 595 3.23 -4.47 -8.17
CA MET A 595 2.38 -5.05 -9.21
C MET A 595 2.64 -6.54 -9.43
N GLY A 596 1.62 -7.36 -9.17
CA GLY A 596 1.73 -8.80 -9.31
C GLY A 596 2.78 -9.46 -8.42
N ASN A 597 3.52 -10.42 -8.98
CA ASN A 597 4.61 -11.12 -8.30
C ASN A 597 5.89 -10.27 -8.35
N SER A 598 6.02 -9.35 -7.40
CA SER A 598 7.06 -8.31 -7.38
C SER A 598 7.69 -8.15 -5.98
N THR A 599 8.10 -6.94 -5.60
CA THR A 599 8.70 -6.60 -4.29
C THR A 599 9.98 -7.38 -4.00
N GLY A 600 10.73 -7.73 -5.04
CA GLY A 600 12.08 -8.27 -4.94
C GLY A 600 13.06 -7.20 -4.46
N ASN A 601 14.19 -7.65 -3.91
CA ASN A 601 15.30 -6.84 -3.41
C ASN A 601 14.96 -5.78 -2.32
N LEU A 602 13.80 -5.93 -1.65
CA LEU A 602 13.41 -5.05 -0.54
C LEU A 602 14.47 -5.03 0.58
N LYS A 603 15.16 -6.16 0.78
CA LYS A 603 16.27 -6.28 1.72
C LYS A 603 17.39 -5.28 1.40
N GLU A 604 17.80 -5.17 0.15
CA GLU A 604 18.90 -4.30 -0.30
C GLU A 604 18.58 -2.83 -0.06
N TYR A 605 17.35 -2.39 -0.33
CA TYR A 605 16.90 -1.04 0.05
C TYR A 605 17.10 -0.78 1.54
N TRP A 606 16.64 -1.70 2.39
CA TRP A 606 16.67 -1.50 3.83
C TRP A 606 18.03 -1.69 4.47
N ASP A 607 18.92 -2.49 3.87
CA ASP A 607 20.33 -2.53 4.26
C ASP A 607 20.98 -1.15 4.06
N VAL A 608 20.73 -0.51 2.91
CA VAL A 608 21.21 0.84 2.58
C VAL A 608 20.57 1.92 3.45
N ILE A 609 19.25 1.87 3.67
CA ILE A 609 18.54 2.82 4.54
C ILE A 609 19.11 2.76 5.97
N ARG A 610 19.32 1.54 6.49
CA ARG A 610 19.86 1.34 7.85
C ARG A 610 21.33 1.77 8.00
N SER A 611 22.11 1.80 6.91
CA SER A 611 23.52 2.20 6.96
C SER A 611 23.73 3.72 6.90
N HIS A 612 22.72 4.50 6.51
CA HIS A 612 22.84 5.95 6.30
C HIS A 612 21.71 6.74 6.98
N PRO A 613 21.98 7.50 8.07
CA PRO A 613 20.95 8.22 8.82
C PRO A 613 20.06 9.18 8.01
N VAL A 614 20.60 9.77 6.94
CA VAL A 614 19.89 10.73 6.08
C VAL A 614 18.86 10.07 5.15
N LEU A 615 18.97 8.75 4.94
CA LEU A 615 18.00 7.96 4.20
C LEU A 615 16.95 7.48 5.21
N GLN A 616 15.76 8.07 5.18
CA GLN A 616 14.75 7.87 6.24
C GLN A 616 13.56 7.03 5.80
N GLY A 617 13.79 6.09 4.86
CA GLY A 617 12.81 5.14 4.39
C GLY A 617 11.97 5.66 3.23
N GLY A 618 10.73 5.20 3.15
CA GLY A 618 9.83 5.52 2.04
C GLY A 618 8.49 4.79 2.12
N PHE A 619 7.69 4.92 1.07
CA PHE A 619 6.35 4.33 0.98
C PHE A 619 6.28 3.35 -0.19
N ILE A 620 6.00 2.08 0.09
CA ILE A 620 5.82 1.06 -0.95
C ILE A 620 4.64 1.45 -1.85
N TRP A 621 4.76 1.26 -3.16
CA TRP A 621 3.64 1.37 -4.10
C TRP A 621 3.11 -0.04 -4.47
N ASP A 622 1.94 -0.47 -4.03
CA ASP A 622 1.06 0.19 -3.05
C ASP A 622 0.44 -0.83 -2.05
N PHE A 623 -0.61 -0.46 -1.32
CA PHE A 623 -1.13 -1.26 -0.21
C PHE A 623 -1.98 -2.46 -0.65
N ALA A 624 -2.94 -2.24 -1.54
CA ALA A 624 -3.90 -3.26 -1.96
C ALA A 624 -4.27 -3.06 -3.44
N ASP A 625 -4.38 -4.17 -4.18
CA ASP A 625 -4.74 -4.11 -5.60
C ASP A 625 -6.08 -3.37 -5.81
N GLU A 626 -6.12 -2.42 -6.76
CA GLU A 626 -7.38 -1.85 -7.21
C GLU A 626 -8.04 -2.80 -8.23
N ALA A 627 -9.11 -3.47 -7.81
CA ALA A 627 -9.94 -4.27 -8.69
C ALA A 627 -11.39 -4.24 -8.22
N LEU A 628 -12.32 -4.41 -9.14
CA LEU A 628 -13.75 -4.48 -8.85
C LEU A 628 -14.27 -5.90 -9.03
N ARG A 629 -15.14 -6.37 -8.15
CA ARG A 629 -15.79 -7.67 -8.32
C ARG A 629 -16.82 -7.58 -9.45
N TRP A 630 -16.65 -8.40 -10.48
CA TRP A 630 -17.49 -8.36 -11.67
C TRP A 630 -18.01 -9.74 -12.08
N PRO A 631 -19.21 -9.84 -12.70
CA PRO A 631 -19.73 -11.10 -13.20
C PRO A 631 -18.86 -11.69 -14.31
N ILE A 632 -18.58 -13.00 -14.25
CA ILE A 632 -17.93 -13.72 -15.35
C ILE A 632 -18.90 -13.77 -16.54
N PRO A 633 -18.49 -13.37 -17.75
CA PRO A 633 -19.32 -13.49 -18.95
C PRO A 633 -19.82 -14.93 -19.14
N SER A 634 -21.14 -15.13 -19.25
CA SER A 634 -21.78 -16.46 -19.34
C SER A 634 -21.47 -17.41 -18.16
N GLY A 635 -21.00 -16.90 -17.02
CA GLY A 635 -20.50 -17.70 -15.89
C GLY A 635 -21.54 -18.17 -14.88
N GLY A 636 -22.84 -18.03 -15.16
CA GLY A 636 -23.93 -18.51 -14.29
C GLY A 636 -23.97 -17.84 -12.90
N GLY A 637 -23.58 -16.56 -12.79
CA GLY A 637 -23.57 -15.81 -11.53
C GLY A 637 -22.25 -15.86 -10.75
N ARG A 638 -21.23 -16.58 -11.24
CA ARG A 638 -19.86 -16.51 -10.70
C ARG A 638 -19.23 -15.16 -11.00
N THR A 639 -18.34 -14.70 -10.13
CA THR A 639 -17.62 -13.42 -10.26
C THR A 639 -16.11 -13.63 -10.32
N TYR A 640 -15.41 -12.58 -10.75
CA TYR A 640 -13.95 -12.47 -10.75
C TYR A 640 -13.55 -11.03 -10.36
N LEU A 641 -12.26 -10.81 -10.09
CA LEU A 641 -11.72 -9.47 -9.90
C LEU A 641 -11.34 -8.87 -11.25
N SER A 642 -12.04 -7.80 -11.61
CA SER A 642 -11.90 -7.09 -12.87
C SER A 642 -10.98 -5.88 -12.75
N TYR A 643 -10.36 -5.53 -13.87
CA TYR A 643 -9.48 -4.37 -14.03
C TYR A 643 -9.68 -3.76 -15.42
N GLY A 644 -8.96 -2.68 -15.75
CA GLY A 644 -9.17 -1.92 -17.00
C GLY A 644 -9.26 -2.79 -18.26
N GLY A 645 -10.29 -2.54 -19.06
CA GLY A 645 -10.67 -3.28 -20.27
C GLY A 645 -11.71 -4.39 -20.04
N ASP A 646 -12.32 -4.49 -18.86
CA ASP A 646 -13.33 -5.51 -18.51
C ASP A 646 -14.78 -5.01 -18.49
N TRP A 647 -15.00 -3.69 -18.41
CA TRP A 647 -16.31 -3.09 -18.13
C TRP A 647 -17.03 -2.58 -19.37
N GLY A 648 -16.63 -3.05 -20.56
CA GLY A 648 -17.03 -2.44 -21.84
C GLY A 648 -16.22 -1.19 -22.19
N ASP A 649 -15.23 -0.88 -21.35
CA ASP A 649 -14.16 0.07 -21.55
C ASP A 649 -13.15 -0.53 -22.58
N ARG A 650 -12.62 0.28 -23.50
CA ARG A 650 -11.88 -0.14 -24.71
C ARG A 650 -10.40 -0.54 -24.46
N PRO A 651 -9.78 -1.36 -25.32
CA PRO A 651 -8.45 -1.96 -25.07
C PRO A 651 -7.23 -1.02 -25.09
N ASP A 652 -7.38 0.29 -25.29
CA ASP A 652 -6.34 1.32 -25.13
C ASP A 652 -6.05 1.69 -23.67
N PHE A 653 -6.71 1.02 -22.72
CA PHE A 653 -6.55 1.19 -21.28
C PHE A 653 -5.35 0.44 -20.69
N ALA A 654 -4.79 0.96 -19.59
CA ALA A 654 -3.56 0.48 -18.94
C ALA A 654 -3.68 -0.93 -18.31
N GLY A 655 -4.76 -1.66 -18.58
CA GLY A 655 -4.93 -3.07 -18.22
C GLY A 655 -4.90 -3.28 -16.71
N ASN A 656 -4.06 -4.21 -16.25
CA ASN A 656 -3.93 -4.54 -14.83
C ASN A 656 -2.96 -3.62 -14.06
N PHE A 657 -2.55 -2.47 -14.62
CA PHE A 657 -1.63 -1.53 -13.97
C PHE A 657 -2.22 -0.83 -12.73
N CYS A 658 -3.52 -1.01 -12.46
CA CYS A 658 -4.16 -0.63 -11.20
C CYS A 658 -3.93 -1.66 -10.07
N GLY A 659 -3.39 -2.83 -10.39
CA GLY A 659 -3.18 -3.95 -9.49
C GLY A 659 -1.77 -3.98 -8.88
N ASN A 660 -1.49 -3.05 -7.96
CA ASN A 660 -0.14 -2.76 -7.48
C ASN A 660 0.13 -3.13 -6.02
N GLY A 661 -0.81 -3.80 -5.35
CA GLY A 661 -0.84 -3.89 -3.90
C GLY A 661 0.11 -4.94 -3.33
N ILE A 662 0.67 -4.73 -2.15
CA ILE A 662 1.32 -5.81 -1.38
C ILE A 662 0.29 -6.85 -0.86
N LEU A 663 -0.98 -6.46 -0.79
CA LEU A 663 -2.14 -7.32 -0.58
C LEU A 663 -3.00 -7.35 -1.84
N ASP A 664 -3.81 -8.39 -2.00
CA ASP A 664 -4.83 -8.40 -3.04
C ASP A 664 -6.02 -7.46 -2.72
N ALA A 665 -6.97 -7.35 -3.64
CA ALA A 665 -8.14 -6.48 -3.50
C ALA A 665 -9.01 -6.83 -2.28
N GLU A 666 -9.00 -8.09 -1.83
CA GLU A 666 -9.70 -8.55 -0.62
C GLU A 666 -8.86 -8.43 0.67
N ARG A 667 -7.66 -7.86 0.61
CA ARG A 667 -6.69 -7.70 1.72
C ARG A 667 -6.08 -9.02 2.20
N ARG A 668 -6.02 -10.05 1.35
CA ARG A 668 -5.31 -11.30 1.65
C ARG A 668 -3.81 -11.12 1.35
N PRO A 669 -2.92 -11.56 2.27
CA PRO A 669 -1.48 -11.45 2.07
C PRO A 669 -0.96 -12.53 1.11
N ALA A 670 0.04 -12.16 0.31
CA ALA A 670 0.84 -13.07 -0.50
C ALA A 670 2.32 -13.09 -0.03
N GLY A 671 3.20 -13.80 -0.74
CA GLY A 671 4.62 -13.91 -0.38
C GLY A 671 5.34 -12.55 -0.25
N LYS A 672 4.94 -11.54 -1.04
CA LYS A 672 5.44 -10.16 -0.92
C LYS A 672 5.13 -9.51 0.44
N ALA A 673 3.93 -9.72 1.00
CA ALA A 673 3.56 -9.18 2.30
C ALA A 673 4.38 -9.79 3.46
N VAL A 674 4.74 -11.08 3.34
CA VAL A 674 5.60 -11.75 4.33
C VAL A 674 7.01 -11.15 4.32
N GLU A 675 7.56 -10.85 3.15
CA GLU A 675 8.85 -10.16 3.04
C GLU A 675 8.79 -8.76 3.63
N VAL A 676 7.73 -7.99 3.33
CA VAL A 676 7.52 -6.65 3.92
C VAL A 676 7.49 -6.72 5.44
N LYS A 677 6.70 -7.63 6.02
CA LYS A 677 6.62 -7.80 7.48
C LYS A 677 7.99 -8.08 8.09
N GLN A 678 8.78 -8.96 7.48
CA GLN A 678 10.12 -9.31 7.96
C GLN A 678 11.07 -8.13 7.87
N ILE A 679 11.13 -7.44 6.73
CA ILE A 679 12.07 -6.33 6.52
C ILE A 679 11.69 -5.12 7.39
N TYR A 680 10.40 -4.87 7.62
CA TYR A 680 9.89 -3.76 8.43
C TYR A 680 9.90 -4.04 9.94
N GLN A 681 10.26 -5.24 10.41
CA GLN A 681 10.26 -5.51 11.85
C GLN A 681 11.28 -4.64 12.61
N ALA A 682 10.94 -4.24 13.84
CA ALA A 682 11.78 -3.37 14.66
C ALA A 682 12.72 -4.13 15.62
N VAL A 683 12.51 -5.43 15.81
CA VAL A 683 13.39 -6.27 16.62
C VAL A 683 14.16 -7.18 15.69
N ASN A 684 15.46 -6.95 15.56
CA ASN A 684 16.33 -7.72 14.67
C ASN A 684 17.27 -8.59 15.49
N VAL A 685 17.52 -9.82 15.02
CA VAL A 685 18.45 -10.74 15.68
C VAL A 685 19.51 -11.20 14.71
N SER A 686 20.77 -11.18 15.14
CA SER A 686 21.90 -11.75 14.39
C SER A 686 22.66 -12.76 15.24
N ALA A 687 23.41 -13.65 14.57
CA ALA A 687 24.37 -14.49 15.25
C ALA A 687 25.41 -13.63 16.01
N GLY A 688 25.80 -14.08 17.21
CA GLY A 688 26.90 -13.51 17.98
C GLY A 688 28.23 -14.17 17.63
N ALA A 689 29.21 -14.07 18.54
CA ALA A 689 30.54 -14.64 18.35
C ALA A 689 30.54 -16.17 18.26
N ASP A 690 29.61 -16.84 18.95
CA ASP A 690 29.43 -18.29 18.91
C ASP A 690 27.94 -18.64 19.03
N VAL A 691 27.28 -18.83 17.89
CA VAL A 691 25.86 -19.21 17.84
C VAL A 691 25.62 -20.64 18.36
N THR A 692 26.64 -21.50 18.35
CA THR A 692 26.55 -22.88 18.85
C THR A 692 26.48 -22.94 20.38
N ALA A 693 27.03 -21.92 21.05
CA ALA A 693 26.86 -21.66 22.48
C ALA A 693 25.61 -20.79 22.78
N GLY A 694 24.76 -20.52 21.79
CA GLY A 694 23.55 -19.73 21.94
C GLY A 694 23.79 -18.22 22.05
N VAL A 695 24.97 -17.73 21.68
CA VAL A 695 25.28 -16.29 21.72
C VAL A 695 24.67 -15.60 20.51
N ILE A 696 23.75 -14.68 20.76
CA ILE A 696 23.05 -13.89 19.75
C ILE A 696 23.12 -12.40 20.09
N ARG A 697 22.88 -11.54 19.10
CA ARG A 697 22.72 -10.09 19.29
C ARG A 697 21.30 -9.68 18.91
N ILE A 698 20.59 -9.06 19.85
CA ILE A 698 19.27 -8.46 19.65
C ILE A 698 19.47 -6.95 19.45
N ALA A 699 18.93 -6.41 18.36
CA ALA A 699 18.92 -4.99 18.05
C ALA A 699 17.49 -4.46 18.07
N ASN A 700 17.28 -3.33 18.74
CA ASN A 700 16.00 -2.65 18.87
C ASN A 700 15.99 -1.37 18.04
N GLU A 701 15.16 -1.35 16.99
CA GLU A 701 14.92 -0.20 16.11
C GLU A 701 13.66 0.59 16.49
N TYR A 702 12.92 0.19 17.53
CA TYR A 702 11.88 1.03 18.10
C TYR A 702 12.49 2.32 18.67
N LEU A 703 11.73 3.41 18.61
CA LEU A 703 12.11 4.75 19.07
C LEU A 703 11.72 4.99 20.53
N PHE A 704 10.63 4.34 20.99
CA PHE A 704 10.05 4.55 22.31
C PHE A 704 9.76 3.25 23.07
N THR A 705 9.71 2.11 22.38
CA THR A 705 9.40 0.79 22.95
C THR A 705 10.65 0.00 23.33
N ASN A 706 10.71 -0.53 24.55
CA ASN A 706 11.76 -1.48 24.96
C ASN A 706 11.36 -2.90 24.54
N VAL A 707 12.33 -3.74 24.16
CA VAL A 707 12.04 -5.14 23.78
C VAL A 707 11.40 -5.95 24.93
N ASN A 708 11.59 -5.53 26.19
CA ASN A 708 10.98 -6.18 27.35
C ASN A 708 9.44 -6.03 27.42
N GLU A 709 8.84 -5.17 26.60
CA GLU A 709 7.39 -5.05 26.42
C GLU A 709 6.80 -6.24 25.64
N PHE A 710 7.64 -7.02 24.95
CA PHE A 710 7.26 -8.25 24.26
C PHE A 710 7.66 -9.50 25.05
N THR A 711 6.98 -10.62 24.77
CA THR A 711 7.48 -11.95 25.15
C THR A 711 8.44 -12.42 24.05
N GLY A 712 9.66 -12.81 24.42
CA GLY A 712 10.62 -13.40 23.50
C GLY A 712 10.79 -14.89 23.73
N ASP A 713 10.55 -15.71 22.73
CA ASP A 713 10.71 -17.16 22.77
C ASP A 713 11.78 -17.63 21.79
N TRP A 714 12.47 -18.70 22.13
CA TRP A 714 13.45 -19.34 21.25
C TRP A 714 13.18 -20.85 21.14
N ALA A 715 13.53 -21.41 19.99
CA ALA A 715 13.52 -22.84 19.74
C ALA A 715 14.76 -23.25 18.95
N LEU A 716 15.45 -24.28 19.41
CA LEU A 716 16.42 -25.00 18.58
C LEU A 716 15.66 -26.08 17.82
N VAL A 717 15.70 -26.00 16.50
CA VAL A 717 15.01 -26.87 15.56
C VAL A 717 16.05 -27.73 14.86
N ALA A 718 15.89 -29.04 14.88
CA ALA A 718 16.68 -29.99 14.08
C ALA A 718 15.76 -30.58 13.01
N ASP A 719 16.06 -30.37 11.73
CA ASP A 719 15.32 -30.96 10.61
C ASP A 719 13.80 -30.70 10.63
N GLY A 720 13.42 -29.49 11.03
CA GLY A 720 12.03 -29.07 11.20
C GLY A 720 11.38 -29.49 12.53
N GLN A 721 12.05 -30.26 13.38
CA GLN A 721 11.55 -30.68 14.69
C GLN A 721 12.17 -29.84 15.82
N VAL A 722 11.33 -29.31 16.71
CA VAL A 722 11.81 -28.57 17.89
C VAL A 722 12.45 -29.54 18.89
N VAL A 723 13.76 -29.42 19.08
CA VAL A 723 14.53 -30.28 20.01
C VAL A 723 14.78 -29.61 21.36
N GLN A 724 14.85 -28.28 21.39
CA GLN A 724 14.92 -27.48 22.62
C GLN A 724 14.11 -26.19 22.44
N ARG A 725 13.59 -25.65 23.55
CA ARG A 725 12.88 -24.38 23.56
C ARG A 725 13.04 -23.68 24.90
N GLY A 726 12.80 -22.38 24.91
CA GLY A 726 12.72 -21.59 26.13
C GLY A 726 12.26 -20.17 25.85
N THR A 727 12.16 -19.38 26.91
CA THR A 727 11.76 -17.98 26.86
C THR A 727 12.94 -17.13 27.33
N LEU A 728 13.12 -15.97 26.71
CA LEU A 728 14.10 -14.99 27.14
C LEU A 728 13.66 -14.36 28.47
N THR A 729 14.61 -14.21 29.38
CA THR A 729 14.38 -13.54 30.68
C THR A 729 14.14 -12.05 30.51
N ALA A 730 13.54 -11.41 31.52
CA ALA A 730 13.36 -9.95 31.54
C ALA A 730 14.70 -9.20 31.36
N ALA A 731 15.79 -9.70 31.94
CA ALA A 731 17.12 -9.12 31.76
C ALA A 731 17.66 -9.29 30.33
N GLN A 732 17.38 -10.41 29.66
CA GLN A 732 17.78 -10.58 28.26
C GLN A 732 16.97 -9.71 27.30
N LEU A 733 15.69 -9.45 27.63
CA LEU A 733 14.80 -8.61 26.83
C LEU A 733 14.91 -7.12 27.13
N ASP A 734 15.59 -6.71 28.20
CA ASP A 734 15.83 -5.29 28.48
C ASP A 734 16.83 -4.69 27.47
N VAL A 735 16.31 -4.36 26.29
CA VAL A 735 17.03 -3.74 25.18
C VAL A 735 16.33 -2.42 24.88
N PRO A 736 16.83 -1.31 25.43
CA PRO A 736 16.23 0.01 25.25
C PRO A 736 16.07 0.41 23.77
N PRO A 737 15.18 1.38 23.46
CA PRO A 737 15.05 1.94 22.12
C PRO A 737 16.39 2.31 21.49
N LEU A 738 16.54 2.07 20.19
CA LEU A 738 17.73 2.39 19.39
C LEU A 738 19.04 1.82 19.96
N SER A 739 18.99 0.62 20.55
CA SER A 739 20.15 -0.02 21.17
C SER A 739 20.26 -1.50 20.79
N SER A 740 21.31 -2.17 21.26
CA SER A 740 21.48 -3.61 21.05
C SER A 740 22.10 -4.27 22.27
N ARG A 741 21.77 -5.55 22.48
CA ARG A 741 22.34 -6.37 23.54
C ARG A 741 22.74 -7.74 23.01
N THR A 742 23.92 -8.21 23.42
CA THR A 742 24.33 -9.59 23.23
C THR A 742 23.81 -10.43 24.39
N VAL A 743 23.15 -11.54 24.08
CA VAL A 743 22.62 -12.47 25.08
C VAL A 743 23.07 -13.90 24.76
N ALA A 744 23.26 -14.70 25.80
CA ALA A 744 23.50 -16.13 25.67
C ALA A 744 22.21 -16.87 26.02
N LEU A 745 21.71 -17.66 25.07
CA LEU A 745 20.59 -18.57 25.29
C LEU A 745 21.12 -19.89 25.88
N PRO A 746 20.39 -20.55 26.80
CA PRO A 746 20.84 -21.77 27.44
C PRO A 746 20.62 -23.00 26.52
N ILE A 747 21.10 -22.94 25.29
CA ILE A 747 21.03 -24.05 24.35
C ILE A 747 22.11 -25.09 24.70
N ARG A 748 21.77 -26.37 24.54
CA ARG A 748 22.71 -27.48 24.72
C ARG A 748 23.10 -28.03 23.35
N ARG A 749 24.40 -28.18 23.09
CA ARG A 749 24.86 -28.87 21.89
C ARG A 749 24.31 -30.31 21.86
N PRO A 750 23.71 -30.78 20.76
CA PRO A 750 23.36 -32.19 20.59
C PRO A 750 24.59 -33.08 20.75
N ALA A 751 24.52 -34.12 21.59
CA ALA A 751 25.68 -34.98 21.86
C ALA A 751 26.12 -35.81 20.64
N ALA A 752 25.17 -36.19 19.78
CA ALA A 752 25.40 -36.94 18.56
C ALA A 752 24.39 -36.50 17.49
N PRO A 753 24.62 -35.36 16.80
CA PRO A 753 23.75 -34.96 15.70
C PRO A 753 23.73 -36.05 14.61
N ALA A 754 22.55 -36.28 14.03
CA ALA A 754 22.42 -37.28 12.96
C ALA A 754 23.22 -36.84 11.71
N PRO A 755 23.73 -37.78 10.89
CA PRO A 755 24.41 -37.43 9.65
C PRO A 755 23.55 -36.53 8.75
N GLY A 756 24.08 -35.38 8.34
CA GLY A 756 23.39 -34.38 7.53
C GLY A 756 22.28 -33.61 8.24
N ALA A 757 22.13 -33.73 9.57
CA ALA A 757 21.18 -32.95 10.36
C ALA A 757 21.49 -31.46 10.28
N GLU A 758 20.48 -30.64 9.99
CA GLU A 758 20.57 -29.19 10.00
C GLU A 758 19.88 -28.65 11.24
N HIS A 759 20.50 -27.66 11.88
CA HIS A 759 19.94 -27.02 13.06
C HIS A 759 19.71 -25.54 12.81
N PHE A 760 18.58 -25.05 13.32
CA PHE A 760 18.21 -23.65 13.26
C PHE A 760 17.78 -23.17 14.64
N LEU A 761 18.28 -22.01 15.04
CA LEU A 761 17.77 -21.27 16.17
C LEU A 761 16.68 -20.31 15.68
N ARG A 762 15.43 -20.59 16.04
CA ARG A 762 14.30 -19.70 15.77
C ARG A 762 14.03 -18.82 16.99
N LEU A 763 13.85 -17.53 16.76
CA LEU A 763 13.42 -16.53 17.74
C LEU A 763 12.09 -15.92 17.29
N SER A 764 11.21 -15.68 18.26
CA SER A 764 9.89 -15.06 18.06
C SER A 764 9.65 -14.03 19.16
N PHE A 765 9.16 -12.85 18.78
CA PHE A 765 8.78 -11.79 19.72
C PHE A 765 7.29 -11.50 19.55
N THR A 766 6.52 -11.66 20.62
CA THR A 766 5.06 -11.59 20.60
C THR A 766 4.52 -10.55 21.58
N LEU A 767 3.34 -10.00 21.27
CA LEU A 767 2.65 -9.06 22.17
C LEU A 767 2.34 -9.72 23.52
N ARG A 768 2.68 -9.04 24.64
CA ARG A 768 2.29 -9.49 25.99
C ARG A 768 0.79 -9.28 26.28
N SER A 769 0.22 -8.22 25.72
CA SER A 769 -1.18 -7.83 25.87
C SER A 769 -1.78 -7.48 24.52
N ALA A 770 -3.10 -7.60 24.39
CA ALA A 770 -3.79 -7.19 23.19
C ALA A 770 -3.64 -5.69 22.94
N THR A 771 -3.62 -5.31 21.67
CA THR A 771 -3.70 -3.94 21.18
C THR A 771 -4.96 -3.81 20.31
N PRO A 772 -5.41 -2.60 19.93
CA PRO A 772 -6.54 -2.44 19.02
C PRO A 772 -6.39 -3.16 17.66
N TRP A 773 -5.15 -3.47 17.25
CA TRP A 773 -4.85 -4.09 15.96
C TRP A 773 -4.49 -5.58 16.00
N ALA A 774 -4.06 -6.12 17.14
CA ALA A 774 -3.77 -7.54 17.28
C ALA A 774 -3.92 -8.05 18.70
N GLU A 775 -4.27 -9.32 18.82
CA GLU A 775 -4.40 -10.03 20.08
C GLU A 775 -3.05 -10.21 20.79
N ALA A 776 -3.10 -10.47 22.09
CA ALA A 776 -1.93 -10.96 22.83
C ALA A 776 -1.39 -12.24 22.18
N GLY A 777 -0.07 -12.38 22.11
CA GLY A 777 0.59 -13.50 21.43
C GLY A 777 0.82 -13.30 19.92
N PHE A 778 0.37 -12.19 19.32
CA PHE A 778 0.70 -11.88 17.93
C PHE A 778 2.20 -11.64 17.75
N GLU A 779 2.81 -12.34 16.77
CA GLU A 779 4.24 -12.24 16.46
C GLU A 779 4.55 -10.98 15.64
N VAL A 780 5.26 -10.03 16.26
CA VAL A 780 5.69 -8.77 15.64
C VAL A 780 7.03 -8.88 14.94
N ALA A 781 7.88 -9.81 15.37
CA ALA A 781 9.20 -10.04 14.79
C ALA A 781 9.60 -11.50 14.96
N LYS A 782 10.29 -12.04 13.96
CA LYS A 782 10.90 -13.36 14.03
C LYS A 782 12.28 -13.36 13.39
N GLN A 783 13.09 -14.35 13.76
CA GLN A 783 14.36 -14.62 13.10
C GLN A 783 14.68 -16.10 13.16
N GLN A 784 15.15 -16.65 12.05
CA GLN A 784 15.79 -17.96 12.02
C GLN A 784 17.28 -17.79 11.73
N LEU A 785 18.14 -18.43 12.54
CA LEU A 785 19.59 -18.44 12.37
C LEU A 785 20.06 -19.89 12.17
N PRO A 786 20.87 -20.19 11.14
CA PRO A 786 21.50 -21.49 11.02
C PRO A 786 22.50 -21.70 12.17
N VAL A 787 22.55 -22.92 12.70
CA VAL A 787 23.48 -23.34 13.75
C VAL A 787 24.19 -24.60 13.29
N ASP A 788 25.50 -24.49 13.04
CA ASP A 788 26.31 -25.66 12.66
C ASP A 788 26.88 -26.33 13.91
N PHE A 789 26.43 -27.56 14.19
CA PHE A 789 26.96 -28.37 15.29
C PHE A 789 27.95 -29.44 14.81
N ASP A 790 28.55 -29.26 13.63
CA ASP A 790 29.44 -30.22 12.98
C ASP A 790 28.74 -31.58 12.76
N SER A 791 27.52 -31.55 12.24
CA SER A 791 26.79 -32.78 11.92
C SER A 791 27.62 -33.68 10.99
N PRO A 792 27.76 -34.99 11.26
CA PRO A 792 28.53 -35.88 10.41
C PRO A 792 28.05 -35.84 8.95
N PRO A 793 28.92 -36.05 7.96
CA PRO A 793 28.49 -36.15 6.57
C PRO A 793 27.54 -37.34 6.39
N ILE A 794 26.57 -37.19 5.49
CA ILE A 794 25.67 -38.27 5.09
C ILE A 794 26.49 -39.48 4.61
N VAL A 795 26.16 -40.67 5.09
CA VAL A 795 26.77 -41.94 4.65
C VAL A 795 25.90 -42.55 3.56
N PRO A 796 26.36 -42.59 2.29
CA PRO A 796 25.60 -43.19 1.20
C PRO A 796 25.41 -44.69 1.40
N THR A 797 24.32 -45.23 0.86
CA THR A 797 24.11 -46.68 0.76
C THR A 797 25.00 -47.23 -0.35
N PRO A 798 25.90 -48.20 -0.08
CA PRO A 798 26.72 -48.81 -1.13
C PRO A 798 25.86 -49.42 -2.25
N VAL A 799 26.25 -49.23 -3.51
CA VAL A 799 25.53 -49.81 -4.66
C VAL A 799 25.43 -51.35 -4.59
N THR A 800 26.33 -52.01 -3.87
CA THR A 800 26.29 -53.46 -3.62
C THR A 800 25.12 -53.90 -2.74
N GLN A 801 24.50 -52.98 -1.99
CA GLN A 801 23.38 -53.25 -1.08
C GLN A 801 22.00 -53.03 -1.71
N VAL A 802 21.91 -52.47 -2.93
CA VAL A 802 20.62 -52.32 -3.62
C VAL A 802 20.33 -53.53 -4.53
N PRO A 803 19.06 -53.88 -4.82
CA PRO A 803 18.72 -55.01 -5.69
C PRO A 803 19.39 -55.00 -7.08
N THR A 804 19.34 -56.12 -7.79
CA THR A 804 19.86 -56.18 -9.17
C THR A 804 18.89 -55.55 -10.17
N LEU A 805 19.44 -55.13 -11.31
CA LEU A 805 18.73 -54.56 -12.44
C LEU A 805 19.01 -55.36 -13.71
N THR A 806 18.01 -55.36 -14.58
CA THR A 806 18.11 -55.76 -15.98
C THR A 806 17.85 -54.54 -16.86
N VAL A 807 18.54 -54.47 -18.00
CA VAL A 807 18.31 -53.43 -19.01
C VAL A 807 18.03 -54.09 -20.34
N SER A 808 17.00 -53.60 -21.03
CA SER A 808 16.68 -53.96 -22.40
C SER A 808 16.64 -52.69 -23.24
N ASP A 809 17.27 -52.73 -24.41
CA ASP A 809 17.32 -51.61 -25.36
C ASP A 809 16.83 -52.15 -26.71
N SER A 810 15.53 -51.97 -26.96
CA SER A 810 14.85 -52.52 -28.14
C SER A 810 13.63 -51.68 -28.50
N GLY A 811 13.22 -51.72 -29.78
CA GLY A 811 12.03 -51.01 -30.24
C GLY A 811 12.06 -49.49 -30.04
N GLY A 812 13.26 -48.88 -30.00
CA GLY A 812 13.42 -47.44 -29.74
C GLY A 812 13.25 -47.02 -28.28
N THR A 813 13.21 -47.98 -27.34
CA THR A 813 13.05 -47.73 -25.91
C THR A 813 14.13 -48.45 -25.09
N ILE A 814 14.57 -47.80 -24.02
CA ILE A 814 15.47 -48.35 -23.01
C ILE A 814 14.64 -48.61 -21.76
N THR A 815 14.46 -49.88 -21.40
CA THR A 815 13.70 -50.28 -20.21
C THR A 815 14.65 -50.87 -19.18
N VAL A 816 14.74 -50.24 -18.01
CA VAL A 816 15.49 -50.70 -16.85
C VAL A 816 14.50 -51.30 -15.84
N ARG A 817 14.67 -52.58 -15.47
CA ARG A 817 13.76 -53.30 -14.55
C ARG A 817 14.52 -53.87 -13.35
N GLY A 818 14.00 -53.62 -12.16
CA GLY A 818 14.33 -54.35 -10.91
C GLY A 818 13.13 -55.17 -10.44
N THR A 819 13.14 -55.63 -9.18
CA THR A 819 12.05 -56.43 -8.60
C THR A 819 10.72 -55.68 -8.60
N ASP A 820 10.70 -54.45 -8.09
CA ASP A 820 9.50 -53.63 -7.94
C ASP A 820 9.65 -52.25 -8.59
N VAL A 821 10.55 -52.13 -9.59
CA VAL A 821 10.78 -50.87 -10.29
C VAL A 821 10.94 -51.09 -11.79
N THR A 822 10.30 -50.25 -12.58
CA THR A 822 10.48 -50.17 -14.04
C THR A 822 10.63 -48.72 -14.45
N VAL A 823 11.73 -48.41 -15.14
CA VAL A 823 11.99 -47.10 -15.74
C VAL A 823 12.10 -47.27 -17.24
N THR A 824 11.29 -46.52 -17.99
CA THR A 824 11.28 -46.56 -19.46
C THR A 824 11.76 -45.22 -20.01
N ILE A 825 12.76 -45.24 -20.88
CA ILE A 825 13.35 -44.05 -21.53
C ILE A 825 13.22 -44.20 -23.04
N SER A 826 12.70 -43.16 -23.71
CA SER A 826 12.64 -43.10 -25.17
C SER A 826 14.03 -42.80 -25.74
N ARG A 827 14.49 -43.58 -26.72
CA ARG A 827 15.80 -43.37 -27.35
C ARG A 827 15.82 -42.17 -28.29
N SER A 828 14.68 -41.84 -28.92
CA SER A 828 14.57 -40.71 -29.83
C SER A 828 14.50 -39.37 -29.09
N THR A 829 13.80 -39.32 -27.95
CA THR A 829 13.62 -38.08 -27.19
C THR A 829 14.56 -37.97 -25.98
N GLY A 830 15.12 -39.08 -25.50
CA GLY A 830 15.91 -39.12 -24.27
C GLY A 830 15.09 -38.83 -23.00
N LEU A 831 13.77 -38.76 -23.09
CA LEU A 831 12.89 -38.57 -21.93
C LEU A 831 12.56 -39.91 -21.30
N MET A 832 12.48 -39.92 -19.98
CA MET A 832 11.79 -40.99 -19.27
C MET A 832 10.28 -40.83 -19.52
N THR A 833 9.66 -41.88 -20.06
CA THR A 833 8.25 -41.94 -20.47
C THR A 833 7.39 -42.75 -19.50
N SER A 834 8.02 -43.41 -18.54
CA SER A 834 7.34 -44.03 -17.40
C SER A 834 8.36 -44.31 -16.30
N TYR A 835 7.98 -44.02 -15.07
CA TYR A 835 8.62 -44.52 -13.86
C TYR A 835 7.56 -45.13 -12.97
N GLU A 836 7.59 -46.46 -12.87
CA GLU A 836 6.68 -47.24 -12.03
C GLU A 836 7.50 -47.92 -10.94
N ALA A 837 7.04 -47.79 -9.69
CA ALA A 837 7.62 -48.48 -8.57
C ALA A 837 6.55 -48.90 -7.58
N LEU A 838 6.71 -50.07 -6.96
CA LEU A 838 5.84 -50.58 -5.89
C LEU A 838 4.36 -50.62 -6.30
N GLY A 839 4.08 -50.94 -7.57
CA GLY A 839 2.73 -51.01 -8.13
C GLY A 839 2.08 -49.67 -8.49
N THR A 840 2.81 -48.55 -8.36
CA THR A 840 2.30 -47.19 -8.63
C THR A 840 3.13 -46.52 -9.72
N ARG A 841 2.47 -45.77 -10.62
CA ARG A 841 3.16 -44.85 -11.53
C ARG A 841 3.52 -43.57 -10.78
N LEU A 842 4.80 -43.24 -10.76
CA LEU A 842 5.33 -42.07 -10.04
C LEU A 842 5.60 -40.89 -10.97
N VAL A 843 6.10 -41.15 -12.18
CA VAL A 843 6.32 -40.13 -13.22
C VAL A 843 5.69 -40.64 -14.52
N SER A 844 4.82 -39.82 -15.10
CA SER A 844 4.19 -40.07 -16.40
C SER A 844 5.12 -39.67 -17.55
N SER A 845 5.88 -38.59 -17.40
CA SER A 845 6.94 -38.23 -18.34
C SER A 845 7.92 -37.19 -17.78
N GLY A 846 9.07 -37.02 -18.43
CA GLY A 846 10.11 -36.08 -18.04
C GLY A 846 11.24 -36.78 -17.28
N PRO A 847 12.28 -36.07 -16.83
CA PRO A 847 12.44 -34.63 -16.86
C PRO A 847 12.67 -34.07 -18.27
N VAL A 848 11.89 -33.06 -18.63
CA VAL A 848 12.16 -32.19 -19.79
C VAL A 848 13.04 -31.04 -19.30
N PRO A 849 14.21 -30.75 -19.91
CA PRO A 849 14.97 -29.54 -19.58
C PRO A 849 14.08 -28.30 -19.74
N ASN A 850 14.12 -27.38 -18.78
CA ASN A 850 13.37 -26.13 -18.82
C ASN A 850 14.28 -24.93 -18.58
N PHE A 851 14.09 -23.90 -19.39
CA PHE A 851 14.86 -22.66 -19.31
C PHE A 851 13.97 -21.41 -19.27
N TRP A 852 12.68 -21.60 -18.97
CA TRP A 852 11.65 -20.58 -19.06
C TRP A 852 10.78 -20.56 -17.81
N ARG A 853 10.41 -19.36 -17.39
CA ARG A 853 9.32 -19.13 -16.43
C ARG A 853 8.23 -18.30 -17.10
N ALA A 854 7.00 -18.41 -16.64
CA ALA A 854 5.96 -17.52 -17.12
C ALA A 854 6.31 -16.06 -16.74
N PRO A 855 6.20 -15.08 -17.65
CA PRO A 855 6.52 -13.70 -17.30
C PRO A 855 5.64 -13.21 -16.15
N ASN A 856 6.22 -12.57 -15.13
CA ASN A 856 5.47 -11.74 -14.20
C ASN A 856 5.22 -10.33 -14.80
N ASP A 857 4.50 -9.47 -14.09
CA ASP A 857 4.23 -8.10 -14.55
C ASP A 857 5.53 -7.30 -14.79
N ASN A 858 6.52 -7.41 -13.90
CA ASN A 858 7.85 -6.79 -14.06
C ASN A 858 8.57 -7.26 -15.34
N ASP A 859 8.56 -8.57 -15.61
CA ASP A 859 9.13 -9.17 -16.80
C ASP A 859 8.49 -8.56 -18.05
N ARG A 860 7.16 -8.44 -18.09
CA ARG A 860 6.46 -7.81 -19.22
C ARG A 860 6.84 -6.34 -19.35
N GLY A 861 6.86 -5.59 -18.24
CA GLY A 861 7.21 -4.17 -18.19
C GLY A 861 8.61 -3.85 -18.72
N ASN A 862 9.57 -4.75 -18.53
CA ASN A 862 10.96 -4.56 -18.99
C ASN A 862 11.31 -5.27 -20.31
N GLY A 863 10.32 -5.81 -21.03
CA GLY A 863 10.53 -6.48 -22.31
C GLY A 863 11.21 -7.86 -22.21
N HIS A 864 11.19 -8.50 -21.04
CA HIS A 864 11.73 -9.85 -20.82
C HIS A 864 11.19 -10.90 -21.81
N PRO A 865 9.88 -10.97 -22.13
CA PRO A 865 9.34 -11.97 -23.05
C PRO A 865 10.04 -11.98 -24.41
N THR A 866 10.29 -10.80 -24.97
CA THR A 866 10.96 -10.63 -26.25
C THR A 866 12.46 -10.85 -26.13
N ARG A 867 13.11 -10.23 -25.13
CA ARG A 867 14.57 -10.32 -24.93
C ARG A 867 15.04 -11.76 -24.71
N ASN A 868 14.29 -12.56 -23.96
CA ASN A 868 14.67 -13.91 -23.56
C ASN A 868 13.93 -15.02 -24.35
N ALA A 869 13.20 -14.66 -25.42
CA ALA A 869 12.38 -15.59 -26.21
C ALA A 869 13.15 -16.83 -26.70
N THR A 870 14.46 -16.70 -26.92
CA THR A 870 15.32 -17.81 -27.35
C THR A 870 15.32 -18.99 -26.37
N TRP A 871 14.97 -18.77 -25.10
CA TRP A 871 14.95 -19.80 -24.05
C TRP A 871 13.56 -20.45 -23.88
N ARG A 872 12.47 -19.77 -24.28
CA ARG A 872 11.07 -20.14 -24.01
C ARG A 872 10.73 -21.60 -24.31
N SER A 873 11.06 -22.04 -25.52
CA SER A 873 10.79 -23.42 -25.97
C SER A 873 12.06 -24.23 -26.20
N ALA A 874 13.22 -23.73 -25.76
CA ALA A 874 14.52 -24.34 -26.08
C ALA A 874 14.63 -25.78 -25.57
N GLY A 875 14.13 -26.06 -24.37
CA GLY A 875 14.13 -27.40 -23.79
C GLY A 875 13.11 -28.35 -24.41
N ALA A 876 11.92 -27.86 -24.76
CA ALA A 876 10.88 -28.64 -25.44
C ALA A 876 11.29 -28.99 -26.88
N ASN A 877 11.90 -28.05 -27.61
CA ASN A 877 12.30 -28.18 -29.02
C ASN A 877 13.75 -28.65 -29.20
N ARG A 878 14.36 -29.20 -28.16
CA ARG A 878 15.75 -29.68 -28.20
C ARG A 878 15.93 -30.82 -29.21
N THR A 879 17.13 -30.93 -29.76
CA THR A 879 17.52 -32.07 -30.61
C THR A 879 18.43 -33.01 -29.83
N VAL A 880 18.04 -34.29 -29.72
CA VAL A 880 18.91 -35.33 -29.16
C VAL A 880 19.94 -35.74 -30.20
N THR A 881 21.22 -35.61 -29.86
CA THR A 881 22.33 -36.00 -30.74
C THR A 881 22.97 -37.34 -30.35
N GLY A 882 22.72 -37.82 -29.12
CA GLY A 882 23.18 -39.14 -28.70
C GLY A 882 22.56 -39.61 -27.40
N VAL A 883 22.33 -40.92 -27.31
CA VAL A 883 21.91 -41.62 -26.09
C VAL A 883 22.87 -42.78 -25.87
N ASP A 884 23.67 -42.70 -24.80
CA ASP A 884 24.62 -43.73 -24.39
C ASP A 884 24.07 -44.52 -23.19
N VAL A 885 24.05 -45.85 -23.29
CA VAL A 885 23.58 -46.73 -22.23
C VAL A 885 24.75 -47.55 -21.71
N ARG A 886 25.10 -47.34 -20.44
CA ARG A 886 26.20 -48.03 -19.78
C ARG A 886 25.70 -48.76 -18.54
N ARG A 887 25.85 -50.08 -18.53
CA ARG A 887 25.71 -50.88 -17.31
C ARG A 887 26.93 -50.63 -16.42
N LEU A 888 26.75 -50.00 -15.27
CA LEU A 888 27.83 -49.73 -14.31
C LEU A 888 28.13 -50.96 -13.47
N SER A 889 27.09 -51.72 -13.11
CA SER A 889 27.15 -53.01 -12.41
C SER A 889 25.88 -53.82 -12.70
N ASP A 890 25.71 -54.97 -12.05
CA ASP A 890 24.44 -55.69 -12.06
C ASP A 890 23.32 -54.98 -11.30
N ARG A 891 23.59 -53.82 -10.67
CA ARG A 891 22.70 -53.08 -9.76
C ARG A 891 22.52 -51.60 -10.11
N ALA A 892 23.24 -51.10 -11.12
CA ALA A 892 23.18 -49.72 -11.57
C ALA A 892 23.33 -49.60 -13.10
N VAL A 893 22.45 -48.82 -13.72
CA VAL A 893 22.46 -48.53 -15.16
C VAL A 893 22.47 -47.02 -15.37
N ARG A 894 23.41 -46.54 -16.18
CA ARG A 894 23.55 -45.14 -16.57
C ARG A 894 23.09 -44.93 -18.00
N VAL A 895 22.24 -43.93 -18.21
CA VAL A 895 21.78 -43.48 -19.53
C VAL A 895 22.13 -42.00 -19.67
N THR A 896 23.04 -41.68 -20.58
CA THR A 896 23.49 -40.30 -20.83
C THR A 896 22.90 -39.80 -22.14
N VAL A 897 22.05 -38.79 -22.05
CA VAL A 897 21.42 -38.11 -23.19
C VAL A 897 22.18 -36.81 -23.46
N ARG A 898 22.64 -36.62 -24.69
CA ARG A 898 23.30 -35.41 -25.17
C ARG A 898 22.49 -34.81 -26.29
N GLY A 899 22.54 -33.49 -26.40
CA GLY A 899 21.86 -32.80 -27.47
C GLY A 899 22.17 -31.31 -27.55
N THR A 900 21.47 -30.67 -28.47
CA THR A 900 21.53 -29.23 -28.69
C THR A 900 20.18 -28.59 -28.41
N LEU A 901 20.21 -27.33 -28.00
CA LEU A 901 19.05 -26.47 -27.82
C LEU A 901 19.01 -25.49 -29.00
N PRO A 902 17.82 -25.23 -29.59
CA PRO A 902 17.65 -24.31 -30.71
C PRO A 902 17.66 -22.85 -30.25
N THR A 903 18.64 -22.46 -29.44
CA THR A 903 18.87 -21.05 -29.09
C THR A 903 19.46 -20.30 -30.29
N SER A 904 19.36 -18.96 -30.31
CA SER A 904 19.86 -18.12 -31.42
C SER A 904 21.33 -18.38 -31.76
N THR A 905 22.15 -18.65 -30.75
CA THR A 905 23.40 -19.40 -30.88
C THR A 905 23.24 -20.75 -30.21
N ALA A 906 23.31 -21.84 -30.96
CA ALA A 906 23.01 -23.19 -30.47
C ALA A 906 23.76 -23.53 -29.17
N SER A 907 23.00 -23.85 -28.13
CA SER A 907 23.53 -24.27 -26.82
C SER A 907 23.53 -25.78 -26.71
N GLN A 908 24.31 -26.34 -25.79
CA GLN A 908 24.37 -27.78 -25.55
C GLN A 908 23.71 -28.12 -24.22
N TYR A 909 23.04 -29.27 -24.17
CA TYR A 909 22.53 -29.83 -22.93
C TYR A 909 22.96 -31.29 -22.77
N THR A 910 23.05 -31.74 -21.54
CA THR A 910 23.24 -33.15 -21.19
C THR A 910 22.37 -33.49 -19.98
N THR A 911 21.64 -34.61 -20.07
CA THR A 911 20.89 -35.19 -18.95
C THR A 911 21.36 -36.63 -18.76
N THR A 912 21.80 -36.96 -17.56
CA THR A 912 22.30 -38.30 -17.20
C THR A 912 21.41 -38.91 -16.15
N TYR A 913 20.78 -40.04 -16.47
CA TYR A 913 20.04 -40.88 -15.53
C TYR A 913 20.96 -41.98 -15.01
N THR A 914 21.10 -42.11 -13.70
CA THR A 914 21.69 -43.31 -13.08
C THR A 914 20.61 -43.99 -12.25
N VAL A 915 20.10 -45.11 -12.76
CA VAL A 915 19.03 -45.91 -12.15
C VAL A 915 19.67 -46.98 -11.27
N TYR A 916 19.24 -47.06 -10.01
CA TYR A 916 19.70 -48.04 -9.03
C TYR A 916 18.61 -49.07 -8.72
N GLY A 917 19.02 -50.26 -8.27
CA GLY A 917 18.10 -51.37 -8.04
C GLY A 917 17.01 -51.17 -6.98
N ASN A 918 17.18 -50.21 -6.08
CA ASN A 918 16.15 -49.82 -5.11
C ASN A 918 15.12 -48.83 -5.71
N GLY A 919 15.23 -48.57 -7.01
CA GLY A 919 14.41 -47.65 -7.75
C GLY A 919 14.80 -46.18 -7.63
N GLU A 920 15.87 -45.85 -6.90
CA GLU A 920 16.41 -44.48 -6.89
C GLU A 920 16.99 -44.13 -8.28
N ILE A 921 16.75 -42.91 -8.74
CA ILE A 921 17.27 -42.38 -10.00
C ILE A 921 18.00 -41.08 -9.71
N ARG A 922 19.31 -41.06 -9.91
CA ARG A 922 20.08 -39.82 -9.93
C ARG A 922 19.93 -39.17 -11.31
N VAL A 923 19.49 -37.92 -11.35
CA VAL A 923 19.36 -37.11 -12.57
C VAL A 923 20.37 -35.97 -12.48
N ALA A 924 21.40 -36.01 -13.33
CA ALA A 924 22.39 -34.94 -13.45
C ALA A 924 22.18 -34.17 -14.76
N ASN A 925 22.10 -32.85 -14.68
CA ASN A 925 21.86 -31.96 -15.80
C ASN A 925 23.02 -31.00 -15.99
N THR A 926 23.37 -30.75 -17.25
CA THR A 926 24.37 -29.74 -17.64
C THR A 926 23.83 -28.91 -18.79
N LEU A 927 23.88 -27.58 -18.65
CA LEU A 927 23.65 -26.61 -19.72
C LEU A 927 24.98 -25.90 -20.03
N ARG A 928 25.36 -25.89 -21.30
CA ARG A 928 26.46 -25.08 -21.83
C ARG A 928 25.88 -24.10 -22.85
N PRO A 929 25.66 -22.83 -22.48
CA PRO A 929 25.20 -21.82 -23.41
C PRO A 929 26.14 -21.69 -24.61
N GLY A 930 25.59 -21.45 -25.80
CA GLY A 930 26.37 -21.40 -27.04
C GLY A 930 27.23 -20.14 -27.20
N SER A 931 26.90 -19.07 -26.47
CA SER A 931 27.63 -17.80 -26.48
C SER A 931 27.30 -16.99 -25.23
N SER A 932 28.28 -16.24 -24.71
CA SER A 932 28.08 -15.23 -23.66
C SER A 932 27.25 -14.02 -24.14
N SER A 933 27.06 -13.88 -25.46
CA SER A 933 26.20 -12.85 -26.05
C SER A 933 24.71 -13.22 -26.05
N LEU A 934 24.35 -14.43 -25.63
CA LEU A 934 22.95 -14.79 -25.43
C LEU A 934 22.35 -13.90 -24.32
N PRO A 935 21.03 -13.71 -24.31
CA PRO A 935 20.37 -13.05 -23.20
C PRO A 935 20.44 -13.95 -21.95
N TYR A 936 20.30 -13.35 -20.76
CA TYR A 936 20.28 -14.10 -19.50
C TYR A 936 19.16 -15.15 -19.49
N ILE A 937 19.31 -16.16 -18.64
CA ILE A 937 18.47 -17.36 -18.63
C ILE A 937 17.41 -17.20 -17.54
N PRO A 938 16.11 -17.25 -17.87
CA PRO A 938 15.05 -17.05 -16.88
C PRO A 938 15.01 -18.13 -15.78
N GLU A 939 15.25 -19.38 -16.14
CA GLU A 939 15.27 -20.53 -15.25
C GLU A 939 16.34 -21.52 -15.71
N VAL A 940 16.96 -22.30 -14.82
CA VAL A 940 17.71 -23.51 -15.18
C VAL A 940 17.13 -24.65 -14.38
N GLY A 941 16.34 -25.50 -15.03
CA GLY A 941 15.52 -26.49 -14.34
C GLY A 941 15.07 -27.65 -15.21
N THR A 942 14.15 -28.44 -14.66
CA THR A 942 13.49 -29.54 -15.38
C THR A 942 12.03 -29.67 -14.97
N ILE A 943 11.17 -30.04 -15.93
CA ILE A 943 9.74 -30.32 -15.72
C ILE A 943 9.49 -31.82 -15.74
N LEU A 944 8.79 -32.32 -14.72
CA LEU A 944 8.23 -33.67 -14.64
C LEU A 944 6.70 -33.60 -14.62
N PHE A 945 6.06 -34.55 -15.30
CA PHE A 945 4.61 -34.71 -15.27
C PHE A 945 4.28 -35.95 -14.43
N LEU A 946 3.54 -35.75 -13.35
CA LEU A 946 3.16 -36.79 -12.40
C LEU A 946 1.65 -37.09 -12.50
N PRO A 947 1.20 -38.31 -12.15
CA PRO A 947 -0.23 -38.60 -12.08
C PRO A 947 -0.98 -37.69 -11.10
N SER A 948 -2.24 -37.38 -11.43
CA SER A 948 -3.14 -36.51 -10.63
C SER A 948 -3.32 -36.95 -9.18
N ALA A 949 -3.14 -38.25 -8.90
CA ALA A 949 -3.28 -38.78 -7.55
C ALA A 949 -2.19 -38.27 -6.59
N LEU A 950 -1.04 -37.82 -7.09
CA LEU A 950 0.09 -37.32 -6.28
C LEU A 950 -0.08 -35.84 -5.90
N GLU A 951 -1.24 -35.52 -5.35
CA GLU A 951 -1.73 -34.15 -5.10
C GLU A 951 -1.20 -33.54 -3.80
N ARG A 952 -0.75 -34.35 -2.84
CA ARG A 952 -0.28 -33.85 -1.54
C ARG A 952 1.20 -33.55 -1.60
N MET A 953 1.56 -32.30 -1.34
CA MET A 953 2.94 -31.83 -1.34
C MET A 953 3.45 -31.72 0.11
N HIS A 954 4.64 -32.27 0.34
CA HIS A 954 5.40 -32.09 1.57
C HIS A 954 6.82 -31.70 1.19
N TYR A 955 7.45 -30.78 1.90
CA TYR A 955 8.83 -30.40 1.58
C TYR A 955 9.58 -29.89 2.79
N TYR A 956 10.91 -29.97 2.71
CA TYR A 956 11.83 -29.35 3.65
C TYR A 956 12.63 -28.24 2.94
N GLY A 957 12.34 -26.99 3.27
CA GLY A 957 12.90 -25.79 2.63
C GLY A 957 12.19 -24.53 3.10
N ARG A 958 12.24 -23.41 2.36
CA ARG A 958 11.60 -22.15 2.78
C ARG A 958 10.09 -22.12 2.53
N GLY A 959 9.33 -21.63 3.51
CA GLY A 959 7.87 -21.45 3.37
C GLY A 959 7.18 -21.00 4.67
N PRO A 960 5.84 -21.23 4.78
CA PRO A 960 4.99 -21.89 3.78
C PRO A 960 4.63 -21.02 2.57
N GLU A 961 4.80 -19.70 2.63
CA GLU A 961 4.44 -18.79 1.53
C GLU A 961 5.41 -18.90 0.34
N GLU A 962 4.97 -18.47 -0.84
CA GLU A 962 5.85 -18.43 -2.03
C GLU A 962 7.01 -17.44 -1.85
N ASN A 963 8.18 -17.82 -2.38
CA ASN A 963 9.40 -17.06 -2.23
C ASN A 963 10.32 -17.24 -3.45
N HIS A 964 11.16 -16.23 -3.70
CA HIS A 964 12.04 -16.14 -4.86
C HIS A 964 13.45 -15.73 -4.45
N TRP A 965 14.41 -15.85 -5.38
CA TRP A 965 15.83 -15.63 -5.08
C TRP A 965 16.12 -14.25 -4.44
N ASP A 966 15.42 -13.21 -4.87
CA ASP A 966 15.50 -11.84 -4.32
C ASP A 966 14.37 -11.49 -3.35
N ARG A 967 13.56 -12.46 -2.90
CA ARG A 967 12.41 -12.28 -2.00
C ARG A 967 12.13 -13.54 -1.17
N HIS A 968 12.99 -13.83 -0.19
CA HIS A 968 12.86 -15.05 0.62
C HIS A 968 13.25 -14.91 2.10
N THR A 969 13.58 -13.70 2.57
CA THR A 969 14.08 -13.53 3.94
C THR A 969 12.99 -13.70 4.99
N GLY A 970 11.72 -13.43 4.64
CA GLY A 970 10.57 -13.65 5.53
C GLY A 970 10.10 -15.11 5.65
N SER A 971 10.63 -16.01 4.80
CA SER A 971 10.28 -17.44 4.80
C SER A 971 11.34 -18.27 5.51
N ASP A 972 10.92 -19.02 6.55
CA ASP A 972 11.82 -19.87 7.34
C ASP A 972 12.03 -21.24 6.68
N VAL A 973 13.20 -21.82 6.87
CA VAL A 973 13.46 -23.22 6.55
C VAL A 973 12.71 -24.11 7.55
N GLY A 974 11.85 -24.99 7.04
CA GLY A 974 11.00 -25.86 7.84
C GLY A 974 10.40 -27.00 7.02
N VAL A 975 9.71 -27.92 7.69
CA VAL A 975 8.94 -28.98 7.02
C VAL A 975 7.50 -28.53 6.89
N TYR A 976 7.06 -28.35 5.65
CA TYR A 976 5.72 -27.83 5.32
C TYR A 976 4.91 -28.87 4.55
N SER A 977 3.58 -28.72 4.59
CA SER A 977 2.62 -29.58 3.90
C SER A 977 1.48 -28.76 3.33
N SER A 978 1.03 -29.14 2.14
CA SER A 978 -0.06 -28.52 1.40
C SER A 978 -0.59 -29.48 0.32
N THR A 979 -1.48 -29.00 -0.54
CA THR A 979 -1.77 -29.62 -1.83
C THR A 979 -1.10 -28.86 -2.97
N VAL A 980 -0.97 -29.48 -4.14
CA VAL A 980 -0.50 -28.82 -5.37
C VAL A 980 -1.45 -27.68 -5.74
N SER A 981 -2.75 -27.89 -5.60
CA SER A 981 -3.78 -26.87 -5.79
C SER A 981 -3.59 -25.67 -4.85
N ASP A 982 -3.24 -25.89 -3.59
CA ASP A 982 -3.00 -24.82 -2.60
C ASP A 982 -1.64 -24.11 -2.78
N GLN A 983 -0.80 -24.53 -3.73
CA GLN A 983 0.42 -23.78 -4.10
C GLN A 983 0.13 -22.57 -4.99
N TRP A 984 -1.10 -22.45 -5.48
CA TRP A 984 -1.52 -21.35 -6.34
C TRP A 984 -1.63 -20.02 -5.58
N THR A 985 -0.99 -18.98 -6.11
CA THR A 985 -1.23 -17.59 -5.69
C THR A 985 -2.09 -16.88 -6.73
N SER A 986 -3.27 -16.41 -6.32
CA SER A 986 -4.26 -15.75 -7.19
C SER A 986 -3.89 -14.29 -7.46
N TYR A 987 -2.88 -14.06 -8.31
CA TYR A 987 -2.57 -12.73 -8.84
C TYR A 987 -3.66 -12.27 -9.81
N LEU A 988 -3.98 -10.96 -9.82
CA LEU A 988 -5.02 -10.38 -10.70
C LEU A 988 -4.87 -10.83 -12.16
N ARG A 989 -3.65 -10.73 -12.70
CA ARG A 989 -3.28 -11.34 -13.97
C ARG A 989 -2.48 -12.62 -13.71
N PRO A 990 -2.88 -13.77 -14.29
CA PRO A 990 -2.12 -15.00 -14.13
C PRO A 990 -0.67 -14.88 -14.63
N GLN A 991 0.25 -15.43 -13.84
CA GLN A 991 1.70 -15.35 -14.06
C GLN A 991 2.45 -16.37 -13.20
N GLU A 992 3.79 -16.38 -13.28
CA GLU A 992 4.65 -17.21 -12.43
C GLU A 992 4.33 -17.00 -10.93
N ASN A 993 4.06 -18.10 -10.24
CA ASN A 993 3.70 -18.14 -8.82
C ASN A 993 4.05 -19.48 -8.18
N GLY A 994 4.02 -19.55 -6.85
CA GLY A 994 4.11 -20.80 -6.08
C GLY A 994 5.53 -21.36 -5.89
N ASN A 995 6.58 -20.64 -6.31
CA ASN A 995 7.97 -21.08 -6.17
C ASN A 995 8.39 -21.20 -4.69
N LYS A 996 9.22 -22.20 -4.37
CA LYS A 996 9.87 -22.40 -3.07
C LYS A 996 11.37 -22.51 -3.25
N THR A 997 12.13 -21.78 -2.44
CA THR A 997 13.60 -21.77 -2.47
C THR A 997 14.23 -22.57 -1.34
N ASP A 998 15.52 -22.82 -1.46
CA ASP A 998 16.34 -23.57 -0.50
C ASP A 998 15.74 -24.93 -0.13
N ILE A 999 15.24 -25.66 -1.12
CA ILE A 999 14.62 -26.99 -0.93
C ILE A 999 15.69 -28.06 -0.79
N ARG A 1000 15.62 -28.84 0.28
CA ARG A 1000 16.42 -30.05 0.49
C ARG A 1000 15.74 -31.25 -0.14
N TRP A 1001 14.45 -31.42 0.14
CA TRP A 1001 13.62 -32.47 -0.45
C TRP A 1001 12.16 -32.01 -0.58
N VAL A 1002 11.46 -32.61 -1.55
CA VAL A 1002 10.01 -32.49 -1.77
C VAL A 1002 9.43 -33.89 -2.03
N ALA A 1003 8.25 -34.17 -1.49
CA ALA A 1003 7.50 -35.39 -1.70
C ALA A 1003 6.09 -35.06 -2.22
N LEU A 1004 5.70 -35.69 -3.34
CA LEU A 1004 4.36 -35.62 -3.92
C LEU A 1004 3.73 -37.00 -3.74
N VAL A 1005 2.68 -37.07 -2.94
CA VAL A 1005 2.12 -38.35 -2.46
C VAL A 1005 0.61 -38.44 -2.65
N ASP A 1006 0.14 -39.68 -2.75
CA ASP A 1006 -1.27 -40.03 -2.76
C ASP A 1006 -1.93 -39.85 -1.38
N ALA A 1007 -3.23 -40.14 -1.31
CA ALA A 1007 -3.99 -40.05 -0.07
C ALA A 1007 -3.47 -40.99 1.04
N GLN A 1008 -2.70 -42.02 0.69
CA GLN A 1008 -2.10 -43.01 1.59
C GLN A 1008 -0.65 -42.65 1.97
N GLY A 1009 -0.10 -41.55 1.46
CA GLY A 1009 1.27 -41.11 1.74
C GLY A 1009 2.35 -41.81 0.91
N ARG A 1010 1.95 -42.52 -0.16
CA ARG A 1010 2.87 -43.16 -1.12
C ARG A 1010 3.08 -42.27 -2.33
N GLY A 1011 4.28 -42.20 -2.87
CA GLY A 1011 4.50 -41.38 -4.06
C GLY A 1011 5.96 -41.18 -4.41
N LEU A 1012 6.28 -39.98 -4.89
CA LEU A 1012 7.58 -39.61 -5.39
C LEU A 1012 8.29 -38.70 -4.37
N LEU A 1013 9.50 -39.08 -3.95
CA LEU A 1013 10.44 -38.22 -3.24
C LEU A 1013 11.47 -37.68 -4.23
N ALA A 1014 11.67 -36.37 -4.25
CA ALA A 1014 12.76 -35.70 -4.94
C ALA A 1014 13.66 -34.94 -3.94
N TYR A 1015 14.98 -35.02 -4.10
CA TYR A 1015 15.93 -34.32 -3.22
C TYR A 1015 17.23 -33.95 -3.95
N GLY A 1016 17.82 -32.82 -3.59
CA GLY A 1016 18.96 -32.25 -4.30
C GLY A 1016 20.32 -32.80 -3.85
N GLU A 1017 21.29 -32.81 -4.77
CA GLU A 1017 22.72 -32.85 -4.44
C GLU A 1017 23.24 -31.42 -4.23
N GLY A 1018 22.63 -30.73 -3.26
CA GLY A 1018 22.63 -29.28 -3.12
C GLY A 1018 21.21 -28.79 -2.85
N LEU A 1019 21.02 -27.47 -2.68
CA LEU A 1019 19.69 -26.88 -2.56
C LEU A 1019 19.04 -26.74 -3.94
N LEU A 1020 17.73 -26.98 -4.00
CA LEU A 1020 16.91 -26.81 -5.19
C LEU A 1020 15.91 -25.67 -5.00
N GLU A 1021 15.33 -25.24 -6.11
CA GLU A 1021 14.03 -24.55 -6.11
C GLU A 1021 12.97 -25.50 -6.65
N VAL A 1022 11.75 -25.41 -6.11
CA VAL A 1022 10.64 -26.28 -6.48
C VAL A 1022 9.39 -25.48 -6.72
N ASN A 1023 8.66 -25.87 -7.76
CA ASN A 1023 7.29 -25.46 -7.98
C ASN A 1023 6.45 -26.68 -8.38
N ALA A 1024 5.27 -26.83 -7.79
CA ALA A 1024 4.30 -27.84 -8.18
C ALA A 1024 2.98 -27.13 -8.50
N SER A 1025 2.41 -27.38 -9.67
CA SER A 1025 1.12 -26.80 -10.07
C SER A 1025 0.37 -27.68 -11.08
N HIS A 1026 -0.83 -27.26 -11.48
CA HIS A 1026 -1.57 -27.85 -12.61
C HIS A 1026 -1.34 -27.09 -13.94
N PHE A 1027 -0.29 -26.28 -14.01
CA PHE A 1027 0.04 -25.46 -15.17
C PHE A 1027 1.53 -25.56 -15.48
N THR A 1028 1.86 -25.62 -16.76
CA THR A 1028 3.23 -25.42 -17.22
C THR A 1028 3.54 -23.92 -17.31
N PRO A 1029 4.82 -23.51 -17.32
CA PRO A 1029 5.18 -22.13 -17.60
C PRO A 1029 4.57 -21.61 -18.92
N GLU A 1030 4.38 -22.49 -19.91
CA GLU A 1030 3.78 -22.12 -21.20
C GLU A 1030 2.27 -21.87 -21.09
N ASP A 1031 1.53 -22.64 -20.28
CA ASP A 1031 0.09 -22.41 -20.07
C ASP A 1031 -0.16 -21.02 -19.45
N LEU A 1032 0.73 -20.58 -18.56
CA LEU A 1032 0.69 -19.26 -17.93
C LEU A 1032 1.36 -18.15 -18.78
N SER A 1033 2.08 -18.52 -19.83
CA SER A 1033 2.63 -17.57 -20.82
C SER A 1033 1.64 -17.24 -21.95
N ALA A 1034 0.44 -17.83 -21.91
CA ALA A 1034 -0.66 -17.42 -22.75
C ALA A 1034 -1.11 -16.00 -22.36
N GLU A 1035 -1.60 -15.22 -23.32
CA GLU A 1035 -2.12 -13.86 -23.10
C GLU A 1035 -3.51 -13.88 -22.42
N THR A 1036 -3.71 -14.77 -21.43
CA THR A 1036 -4.91 -14.80 -20.60
C THR A 1036 -4.88 -13.63 -19.65
N ARG A 1037 -6.02 -12.93 -19.57
CA ARG A 1037 -6.20 -11.79 -18.67
C ARG A 1037 -6.55 -12.24 -17.26
N HIS A 1038 -7.35 -13.29 -17.13
CA HIS A 1038 -7.99 -13.66 -15.87
C HIS A 1038 -7.85 -15.13 -15.53
N GLU A 1039 -7.80 -15.46 -14.24
CA GLU A 1039 -7.66 -16.84 -13.75
C GLU A 1039 -8.75 -17.78 -14.28
N TYR A 1040 -10.01 -17.31 -14.37
CA TYR A 1040 -11.12 -18.15 -14.86
C TYR A 1040 -10.99 -18.57 -16.33
N GLN A 1041 -10.05 -17.98 -17.09
CA GLN A 1041 -9.76 -18.31 -18.48
C GLN A 1041 -8.75 -19.47 -18.59
N LEU A 1042 -8.12 -19.86 -17.48
CA LEU A 1042 -7.19 -20.98 -17.44
C LEU A 1042 -7.92 -22.32 -17.29
N SER A 1043 -7.36 -23.34 -17.92
CA SER A 1043 -7.82 -24.73 -17.79
C SER A 1043 -6.73 -25.55 -17.09
N PRO A 1044 -6.93 -26.00 -15.84
CA PRO A 1044 -5.94 -26.79 -15.13
C PRO A 1044 -5.72 -28.13 -15.83
N ARG A 1045 -4.47 -28.58 -15.88
CA ARG A 1045 -4.11 -29.91 -16.38
C ARG A 1045 -4.54 -30.99 -15.38
N PRO A 1046 -4.90 -32.19 -15.86
CA PRO A 1046 -5.13 -33.32 -14.96
C PRO A 1046 -3.83 -33.77 -14.28
N GLU A 1047 -2.67 -33.61 -14.91
CA GLU A 1047 -1.38 -33.95 -14.29
C GLU A 1047 -0.92 -32.94 -13.24
N VAL A 1048 -0.09 -33.40 -12.32
CA VAL A 1048 0.76 -32.51 -11.51
C VAL A 1048 2.02 -32.19 -12.32
N VAL A 1049 2.28 -30.90 -12.53
CA VAL A 1049 3.48 -30.37 -13.16
C VAL A 1049 4.48 -30.02 -12.05
N LEU A 1050 5.52 -30.84 -11.90
CA LEU A 1050 6.59 -30.62 -10.93
C LEU A 1050 7.82 -30.05 -11.62
N ARG A 1051 8.25 -28.86 -11.20
CA ARG A 1051 9.52 -28.24 -11.59
C ARG A 1051 10.56 -28.47 -10.50
N LEU A 1052 11.70 -29.04 -10.89
CA LEU A 1052 12.88 -29.20 -10.05
C LEU A 1052 14.01 -28.37 -10.66
N ASN A 1053 14.34 -27.28 -9.99
CA ASN A 1053 15.16 -26.21 -10.54
C ASN A 1053 16.48 -26.11 -9.80
N HIS A 1054 17.56 -25.86 -10.54
CA HIS A 1054 18.79 -25.36 -9.94
C HIS A 1054 18.53 -23.97 -9.35
N ARG A 1055 17.94 -23.10 -10.18
CA ARG A 1055 17.60 -21.73 -9.82
C ARG A 1055 16.67 -21.09 -10.85
N GLN A 1056 15.82 -20.19 -10.40
CA GLN A 1056 15.07 -19.24 -11.21
C GLN A 1056 15.59 -17.82 -10.91
N MET A 1057 15.60 -16.93 -11.91
CA MET A 1057 15.97 -15.52 -11.67
C MET A 1057 15.03 -14.83 -10.67
N GLY A 1058 15.47 -13.72 -10.07
CA GLY A 1058 14.64 -12.92 -9.15
C GLY A 1058 13.40 -12.30 -9.80
N VAL A 1059 12.44 -11.85 -8.98
CA VAL A 1059 11.19 -11.24 -9.44
C VAL A 1059 11.31 -9.76 -9.78
N GLY A 1060 12.31 -9.05 -9.27
CA GLY A 1060 12.48 -7.61 -9.48
C GLY A 1060 11.42 -6.77 -8.76
N GLY A 1061 11.21 -5.53 -9.22
CA GLY A 1061 10.20 -4.63 -8.64
C GLY A 1061 10.69 -3.26 -8.20
N ASN A 1062 11.83 -2.76 -8.72
CA ASN A 1062 12.17 -1.34 -8.54
C ASN A 1062 11.09 -0.48 -9.20
N ASP A 1063 10.70 -0.84 -10.42
CA ASP A 1063 9.51 -0.40 -11.15
C ASP A 1063 8.97 -1.56 -12.01
N THR A 1064 7.83 -1.35 -12.68
CA THR A 1064 7.21 -2.32 -13.60
C THR A 1064 7.11 -1.78 -15.03
N TRP A 1065 8.01 -0.87 -15.44
CA TRP A 1065 8.01 -0.25 -16.78
C TRP A 1065 9.39 -0.08 -17.40
N GLY A 1066 10.43 -0.68 -16.82
CA GLY A 1066 11.75 -0.73 -17.45
C GLY A 1066 12.83 -1.36 -16.59
N ALA A 1067 12.70 -1.34 -15.26
CA ALA A 1067 13.67 -1.92 -14.36
C ALA A 1067 13.81 -3.43 -14.56
N HIS A 1068 15.06 -3.87 -14.54
CA HIS A 1068 15.38 -5.29 -14.53
C HIS A 1068 15.55 -5.75 -13.08
N THR A 1069 15.37 -7.05 -12.85
CA THR A 1069 15.94 -7.73 -11.68
C THR A 1069 17.42 -7.34 -11.53
N LEU A 1070 17.90 -7.14 -10.30
CA LEU A 1070 19.32 -6.83 -10.06
C LEU A 1070 20.20 -7.96 -10.60
N ASP A 1071 21.39 -7.60 -11.11
CA ASP A 1071 22.29 -8.58 -11.75
C ASP A 1071 22.74 -9.70 -10.81
N ALA A 1072 22.77 -9.45 -9.50
CA ALA A 1072 23.05 -10.47 -8.48
C ALA A 1072 22.04 -11.64 -8.48
N TYR A 1073 20.86 -11.43 -9.08
CA TYR A 1073 19.75 -12.38 -9.12
C TYR A 1073 19.41 -12.82 -10.55
N LYS A 1074 20.38 -12.76 -11.47
CA LYS A 1074 20.26 -13.25 -12.86
C LYS A 1074 21.16 -14.46 -13.12
N LEU A 1075 20.76 -15.27 -14.10
CA LEU A 1075 21.56 -16.39 -14.61
C LEU A 1075 22.18 -15.99 -15.96
N PHE A 1076 23.46 -15.63 -15.97
CA PHE A 1076 24.16 -15.21 -17.20
C PHE A 1076 24.63 -16.39 -18.07
N PRO A 1077 24.61 -16.28 -19.41
CA PRO A 1077 25.00 -17.36 -20.30
C PRO A 1077 26.52 -17.43 -20.53
N ASP A 1078 27.32 -16.78 -19.68
CA ASP A 1078 28.78 -16.72 -19.73
C ASP A 1078 29.45 -17.94 -19.09
N ARG A 1079 28.66 -18.89 -18.57
CA ARG A 1079 29.14 -20.03 -17.79
C ARG A 1079 28.32 -21.29 -18.04
N GLU A 1080 28.91 -22.42 -17.68
CA GLU A 1080 28.22 -23.70 -17.59
C GLU A 1080 27.38 -23.78 -16.32
N TYR A 1081 26.18 -24.35 -16.42
CA TYR A 1081 25.36 -24.69 -15.28
C TYR A 1081 25.27 -26.21 -15.15
N ALA A 1082 25.63 -26.74 -13.98
CA ALA A 1082 25.52 -28.16 -13.68
C ALA A 1082 24.85 -28.35 -12.31
N TYR A 1083 23.84 -29.21 -12.25
CA TYR A 1083 23.16 -29.57 -11.00
C TYR A 1083 22.61 -30.99 -11.09
N ALA A 1084 22.38 -31.61 -9.94
CA ALA A 1084 21.81 -32.94 -9.86
C ALA A 1084 20.79 -33.05 -8.72
N TYR A 1085 19.81 -33.91 -8.93
CA TYR A 1085 18.83 -34.32 -7.93
C TYR A 1085 18.56 -35.82 -8.05
N ARG A 1086 17.87 -36.36 -7.06
CA ARG A 1086 17.50 -37.77 -6.99
C ARG A 1086 16.00 -37.91 -6.88
N LEU A 1087 15.47 -38.90 -7.59
CA LEU A 1087 14.08 -39.33 -7.54
C LEU A 1087 14.03 -40.70 -6.87
N ARG A 1088 13.07 -40.92 -5.96
CA ARG A 1088 12.97 -42.18 -5.23
C ARG A 1088 11.51 -42.54 -4.93
N PRO A 1089 11.14 -43.83 -4.95
CA PRO A 1089 9.83 -44.26 -4.49
C PRO A 1089 9.69 -44.01 -3.00
N LEU A 1090 8.54 -43.52 -2.57
CA LEU A 1090 8.22 -43.28 -1.17
C LEU A 1090 7.00 -44.12 -0.79
N LEU A 1091 7.13 -44.94 0.26
CA LEU A 1091 6.03 -45.74 0.81
C LEU A 1091 5.23 -44.98 1.86
N ALA A 1092 5.91 -44.09 2.59
CA ALA A 1092 5.32 -43.36 3.69
C ALA A 1092 6.03 -42.01 3.80
N VAL A 1093 5.27 -40.91 3.83
CA VAL A 1093 5.82 -39.55 3.81
C VAL A 1093 6.76 -39.25 4.99
N GLN A 1094 6.58 -39.94 6.12
CA GLN A 1094 7.39 -39.78 7.32
C GLN A 1094 8.85 -40.21 7.09
N ASP A 1095 9.09 -41.07 6.09
CA ASP A 1095 10.42 -41.56 5.74
C ASP A 1095 11.21 -40.58 4.84
N ALA A 1096 10.58 -39.53 4.31
CA ALA A 1096 11.18 -38.63 3.31
C ALA A 1096 12.53 -38.03 3.77
N MET A 1097 12.59 -37.55 5.01
CA MET A 1097 13.82 -36.99 5.59
C MET A 1097 14.92 -38.06 5.72
N ALA A 1098 14.57 -39.26 6.21
CA ALA A 1098 15.54 -40.34 6.40
C ALA A 1098 16.07 -40.88 5.07
N LEU A 1099 15.21 -40.98 4.05
CA LEU A 1099 15.56 -41.50 2.73
C LEU A 1099 16.38 -40.51 1.90
N SER A 1100 16.09 -39.21 1.98
CA SER A 1100 16.91 -38.17 1.31
C SER A 1100 18.36 -38.14 1.83
N ARG A 1101 18.60 -38.68 3.04
CA ARG A 1101 19.92 -38.85 3.66
C ARG A 1101 20.52 -40.23 3.49
N ARG A 1102 19.98 -41.07 2.60
CA ARG A 1102 20.57 -42.37 2.26
C ARG A 1102 20.65 -42.53 0.75
N PRO A 1103 21.34 -41.60 0.04
CA PRO A 1103 21.54 -41.74 -1.39
C PRO A 1103 22.38 -42.98 -1.69
N VAL A 1104 22.15 -43.61 -2.84
CA VAL A 1104 23.00 -44.72 -3.30
C VAL A 1104 24.34 -44.17 -3.83
N SER A 1105 25.45 -44.80 -3.44
CA SER A 1105 26.79 -44.46 -3.95
C SER A 1105 26.92 -44.78 -5.45
N GLU A 1106 27.74 -44.01 -6.17
CA GLU A 1106 28.10 -44.37 -7.56
C GLU A 1106 29.15 -45.48 -7.65
N THR A 1107 29.92 -45.71 -6.57
CA THR A 1107 30.98 -46.72 -6.45
C THR A 1107 30.58 -47.86 -5.54
#